data_AF-A0A5C1AI73-F1
#
_entry.id   AF-A0A5C1AI73-F1
#
_cell.length_a   1.000
_cell.length_b   1.000
_cell.length_c   1.000
_cell.angle_alpha   90.00
_cell.angle_beta   90.00
_cell.angle_gamma   90.00
#
_symmetry.space_group_name_H-M   'P 1'
#
loop_
_entity.id
_entity.type
_entity.pdbx_description
1 polymer ?
#
loop_
_entity_poly.entity_id
_entity_poly.type
_entity_poly.pdbx_seq_one_letter_code
_entity_poly.pdbx_strand_id
1 'polypeptide(L)'
;MNQYRDTATVSLVGRTESLGATDLPRKGPLARLKRALVYVPTVFLIVLTAPVTLLAVVLVKLTSPGPAFYTQVRLGRNGVPFRIYKIRTMHVDCERDTGPVWATRYDPRAFRVGRILRVLHLDELPQLMNVLRGDMAFVGPRPERPMIAAQLQESIPGYQDRLCVRPGLTGLAQVQFPGDQDLGSVCQKLFADLLYIRAAGPVLDLRILIATVFYLLHLPLSWRLRTLGSIAERSHLIDPTPGSTWDSLAAVYRIPQKPDRILAVQGLRGVAASLVFLAHFLTLFGVYLGSAAGGLAAQAVDTMARHGTDLFLMISGYLIYGMCVRRQLDYGRFLNDRFWRIYPTFLCVFGLYLGLSLAFPGESKVPAEPAAAVAYLLENLALLPGLTGTPPLIVVTWTLGYELLLYVTLPLAIHLTGMRNWTSPQRVAVLAAVWGCYLVYCVTLSPAHARFAVYIAAFLAYEFVRGRRGRLSAGGEAVAMTAVAAGVGGAVLLRAGIVSSPDLPGMAVGFRVVAVSAAVMGVAYCCFGGDGRCSRAFSWSPLRWLGNMSYSFYLTHGLVLKALALAATVLVPAEFRGPWLFWAALPVCYFGAVATSTALFVGVEKRLSFSLRSDPAVPHDDRTCPDVTVDPADTVLDIDASQRTARMTEGNPAFR
;
A
#
# COMPACT_ATOMS: atom_id res chain seq x y z
N MET A 1 -16.62 -7.07 -39.87
CA MET A 1 -17.09 -5.75 -40.36
C MET A 1 -18.62 -5.60 -40.45
N ASN A 2 -19.44 -6.51 -39.90
CA ASN A 2 -20.91 -6.36 -39.87
C ASN A 2 -21.55 -6.71 -38.50
N GLN A 3 -20.75 -6.89 -37.44
CA GLN A 3 -21.25 -7.28 -36.10
C GLN A 3 -20.99 -6.20 -35.01
N TYR A 4 -20.42 -5.06 -35.41
CA TYR A 4 -20.07 -3.93 -34.52
C TYR A 4 -21.02 -2.72 -34.67
N ARG A 5 -21.97 -2.76 -35.62
CA ARG A 5 -22.93 -1.66 -35.84
C ARG A 5 -24.13 -1.70 -34.90
N ASP A 6 -24.48 -2.88 -34.35
CA ASP A 6 -25.78 -3.07 -33.69
C ASP A 6 -25.74 -3.15 -32.16
N THR A 7 -24.56 -3.12 -31.53
CA THR A 7 -24.42 -3.14 -30.06
C THR A 7 -23.78 -1.88 -29.46
N ALA A 8 -23.17 -1.00 -30.28
CA ALA A 8 -22.59 0.27 -29.81
C ALA A 8 -23.61 1.42 -29.71
N THR A 9 -24.83 1.21 -30.20
CA THR A 9 -25.97 2.15 -30.12
C THR A 9 -26.84 1.92 -28.88
N VAL A 10 -26.31 1.30 -27.82
CA VAL A 10 -26.91 1.37 -26.48
C VAL A 10 -26.59 2.74 -25.88
N SER A 11 -27.42 3.72 -26.26
CA SER A 11 -27.73 4.97 -25.56
C SER A 11 -26.68 5.55 -24.58
N LEU A 12 -25.55 6.04 -25.12
CA LEU A 12 -24.72 7.08 -24.44
C LEU A 12 -25.51 8.38 -24.14
N VAL A 13 -26.76 8.48 -24.62
CA VAL A 13 -27.65 9.65 -24.56
C VAL A 13 -28.45 9.75 -23.24
N GLY A 14 -28.30 8.82 -22.28
CA GLY A 14 -29.23 8.71 -21.14
C GLY A 14 -29.04 9.63 -19.93
N ARG A 15 -27.84 10.13 -19.62
CA ARG A 15 -27.61 10.99 -18.44
C ARG A 15 -26.42 11.91 -18.66
N THR A 16 -26.63 13.12 -19.15
CA THR A 16 -25.64 14.19 -18.98
C THR A 16 -26.32 15.37 -18.31
N GLU A 17 -26.38 15.36 -16.98
CA GLU A 17 -26.63 16.58 -16.21
C GLU A 17 -25.34 16.97 -15.50
N SER A 18 -24.33 17.42 -16.25
CA SER A 18 -23.11 18.04 -15.70
C SER A 18 -23.15 19.56 -15.89
N LEU A 19 -22.42 20.30 -15.05
CA LEU A 19 -22.44 21.77 -15.02
C LEU A 19 -21.91 22.38 -16.32
N GLY A 20 -21.14 21.63 -17.12
CA GLY A 20 -20.49 22.12 -18.35
C GLY A 20 -20.82 21.37 -19.64
N ALA A 21 -21.31 20.12 -19.57
CA ALA A 21 -21.47 19.26 -20.75
C ALA A 21 -22.78 19.47 -21.54
N THR A 22 -23.77 20.18 -20.99
CA THR A 22 -25.11 20.32 -21.60
C THR A 22 -25.28 21.60 -22.41
N ASP A 23 -26.15 21.53 -23.42
CA ASP A 23 -26.74 22.74 -24.00
C ASP A 23 -27.54 23.48 -22.93
N LEU A 24 -27.11 24.70 -22.62
CA LEU A 24 -27.81 25.55 -21.67
C LEU A 24 -29.26 25.70 -22.16
N PRO A 25 -30.28 25.34 -21.35
CA PRO A 25 -31.64 25.30 -21.86
C PRO A 25 -32.06 26.67 -22.39
N ARG A 26 -32.74 26.71 -23.53
CA ARG A 26 -33.01 27.98 -24.24
C ARG A 26 -33.96 28.89 -23.46
N LYS A 27 -34.90 28.36 -22.66
CA LYS A 27 -35.90 29.13 -21.90
C LYS A 27 -36.21 28.48 -20.54
N GLY A 28 -36.56 29.29 -19.52
CA GLY A 28 -37.01 28.85 -18.19
C GLY A 28 -36.10 29.28 -17.00
N PRO A 29 -36.63 29.32 -15.76
CA PRO A 29 -35.87 29.75 -14.57
C PRO A 29 -34.71 28.80 -14.22
N LEU A 30 -34.91 27.49 -14.34
CA LEU A 30 -33.85 26.49 -14.15
C LEU A 30 -32.69 26.68 -15.15
N ALA A 31 -33.01 27.13 -16.36
CA ALA A 31 -32.03 27.39 -17.40
C ALA A 31 -31.19 28.65 -17.14
N ARG A 32 -31.81 29.68 -16.55
CA ARG A 32 -31.10 30.89 -16.09
C ARG A 32 -30.19 30.58 -14.91
N LEU A 33 -30.64 29.74 -13.98
CA LEU A 33 -29.83 29.28 -12.85
C LEU A 33 -28.61 28.46 -13.31
N LYS A 34 -28.81 27.46 -14.19
CA LYS A 34 -27.71 26.67 -14.78
C LYS A 34 -26.71 27.56 -15.53
N ARG A 35 -27.18 28.60 -16.23
CA ARG A 35 -26.31 29.62 -16.85
C ARG A 35 -25.52 30.41 -15.81
N ALA A 36 -26.19 30.95 -14.79
CA ALA A 36 -25.54 31.76 -13.75
C ALA A 36 -24.44 30.97 -13.03
N LEU A 37 -24.67 29.67 -12.76
CA LEU A 37 -23.69 28.78 -12.12
C LEU A 37 -22.40 28.57 -12.94
N VAL A 38 -22.41 28.84 -14.25
CA VAL A 38 -21.21 28.77 -15.10
C VAL A 38 -20.63 30.16 -15.34
N TYR A 39 -21.47 31.13 -15.73
CA TYR A 39 -21.01 32.47 -16.08
C TYR A 39 -20.41 33.22 -14.90
N VAL A 40 -21.04 33.17 -13.72
CA VAL A 40 -20.57 33.94 -12.54
C VAL A 40 -19.18 33.47 -12.10
N PRO A 41 -18.90 32.17 -11.90
CA PRO A 41 -17.54 31.71 -11.59
C PRO A 41 -16.54 32.00 -12.71
N THR A 42 -16.96 31.92 -13.98
CA THR A 42 -16.05 32.18 -15.11
C THR A 42 -15.61 33.64 -15.15
N VAL A 43 -16.56 34.58 -15.03
CA VAL A 43 -16.26 36.01 -14.99
C VAL A 43 -15.42 36.35 -13.75
N PHE A 44 -15.76 35.79 -12.59
CA PHE A 44 -14.97 35.94 -11.38
C PHE A 44 -13.52 35.47 -11.57
N LEU A 45 -13.31 34.28 -12.14
CA LEU A 45 -11.97 33.75 -12.41
C LEU A 45 -11.21 34.59 -13.43
N ILE A 46 -11.87 35.12 -14.46
CA ILE A 46 -11.24 36.02 -15.43
C ILE A 46 -10.76 37.31 -14.74
N VAL A 47 -11.60 37.94 -13.92
CA VAL A 47 -11.23 39.15 -13.17
C VAL A 47 -10.10 38.86 -12.19
N LEU A 48 -10.20 37.76 -11.44
CA LEU A 48 -9.20 37.35 -10.46
C LEU A 48 -7.84 37.05 -11.11
N THR A 49 -7.84 36.40 -12.28
CA THR A 49 -6.62 36.00 -13.00
C THR A 49 -6.14 37.04 -14.02
N ALA A 50 -6.88 38.14 -14.21
CA ALA A 50 -6.52 39.20 -15.15
C ALA A 50 -5.15 39.85 -14.85
N PRO A 51 -4.79 40.20 -13.59
CA PRO A 51 -3.47 40.77 -13.31
C PRO A 51 -2.33 39.82 -13.68
N VAL A 52 -2.48 38.54 -13.38
CA VAL A 52 -1.49 37.49 -13.69
C VAL A 52 -1.39 37.26 -15.20
N THR A 53 -2.54 37.23 -15.89
CA THR A 53 -2.60 37.09 -17.36
C THR A 53 -1.94 38.28 -18.05
N LEU A 54 -2.20 39.51 -17.58
CA LEU A 54 -1.59 40.73 -18.10
C LEU A 54 -0.07 40.72 -17.90
N LEU A 55 0.39 40.35 -16.69
CA LEU A 55 1.81 40.21 -16.40
C LEU A 55 2.47 39.17 -17.33
N ALA A 56 1.86 38.01 -17.52
CA ALA A 56 2.36 36.98 -18.42
C ALA A 56 2.44 37.48 -19.88
N VAL A 57 1.43 38.22 -20.36
CA VAL A 57 1.43 38.84 -21.69
C VAL A 57 2.59 39.84 -21.85
N VAL A 58 2.82 40.70 -20.86
CA VAL A 58 3.94 41.66 -20.85
C VAL A 58 5.28 40.93 -20.88
N LEU A 59 5.47 39.92 -20.01
CA LEU A 59 6.71 39.14 -19.97
C LEU A 59 7.00 38.43 -21.30
N VAL A 60 5.98 37.88 -21.96
CA VAL A 60 6.14 37.27 -23.29
C VAL A 60 6.54 38.30 -24.33
N LYS A 61 5.94 39.50 -24.33
CA LYS A 61 6.30 40.59 -25.24
C LYS A 61 7.73 41.08 -25.05
N LEU A 62 8.21 41.13 -23.81
CA LEU A 62 9.57 41.57 -23.48
C LEU A 62 10.63 40.51 -23.79
N THR A 63 10.27 39.22 -23.77
CA THR A 63 11.26 38.13 -23.86
C THR A 63 11.25 37.37 -25.18
N SER A 64 10.23 37.57 -26.03
CA SER A 64 10.15 36.91 -27.34
C SER A 64 9.44 37.81 -28.37
N PRO A 65 10.07 38.14 -29.51
CA PRO A 65 9.43 38.95 -30.55
C PRO A 65 8.20 38.23 -31.13
N GLY A 66 7.14 38.98 -31.46
CA GLY A 66 5.89 38.45 -32.03
C GLY A 66 4.63 38.70 -31.20
N PRO A 67 3.50 38.04 -31.54
CA PRO A 67 2.23 38.18 -30.82
C PRO A 67 2.28 37.56 -29.42
N ALA A 68 1.55 38.13 -28.45
CA ALA A 68 1.50 37.57 -27.09
C ALA A 68 0.53 36.40 -26.98
N PHE A 69 -0.55 36.43 -27.75
CA PHE A 69 -1.54 35.38 -27.80
C PHE A 69 -1.25 34.43 -28.96
N TYR A 70 -1.53 33.15 -28.72
CA TYR A 70 -1.51 32.08 -29.72
C TYR A 70 -2.91 31.50 -29.82
N THR A 71 -3.38 31.31 -31.06
CA THR A 71 -4.69 30.71 -31.33
C THR A 71 -4.55 29.50 -32.24
N GLN A 72 -5.33 28.45 -31.95
CA GLN A 72 -5.32 27.26 -32.76
C GLN A 72 -6.72 26.67 -32.96
N VAL A 73 -6.99 26.09 -34.13
CA VAL A 73 -8.21 25.29 -34.36
C VAL A 73 -8.13 23.97 -33.59
N ARG A 74 -9.19 23.67 -32.85
CA ARG A 74 -9.39 22.45 -32.06
C ARG A 74 -10.77 21.87 -32.31
N LEU A 75 -10.94 20.58 -32.08
CA LEU A 75 -12.25 19.93 -32.13
C LEU A 75 -13.02 20.16 -30.83
N GLY A 76 -14.24 20.69 -30.97
CA GLY A 76 -15.22 20.85 -29.91
C GLY A 76 -16.24 19.72 -29.90
N ARG A 77 -17.38 20.01 -29.28
CA ARG A 77 -18.51 19.07 -29.22
C ARG A 77 -18.97 18.69 -30.64
N ASN A 78 -19.28 17.41 -30.83
CA ASN A 78 -19.66 16.79 -32.09
C ASN A 78 -18.65 17.03 -33.23
N GLY A 79 -17.37 17.24 -32.88
CA GLY A 79 -16.31 17.53 -33.84
C GLY A 79 -16.36 18.94 -34.44
N VAL A 80 -17.21 19.84 -33.93
CA VAL A 80 -17.30 21.23 -34.45
C VAL A 80 -15.98 21.97 -34.15
N PRO A 81 -15.28 22.51 -35.16
CA PRO A 81 -14.02 23.21 -34.93
C PRO A 81 -14.24 24.56 -34.22
N PHE A 82 -13.38 24.88 -33.26
CA PHE A 82 -13.34 26.20 -32.60
C PHE A 82 -11.90 26.69 -32.42
N ARG A 83 -11.72 27.99 -32.12
CA ARG A 83 -10.40 28.58 -31.89
C ARG A 83 -10.09 28.65 -30.40
N ILE A 84 -9.08 27.92 -29.94
CA ILE A 84 -8.59 27.98 -28.56
C ILE A 84 -7.71 29.21 -28.36
N TYR A 85 -7.82 29.86 -27.20
CA TYR A 85 -6.99 31.02 -26.81
C TYR A 85 -5.93 30.60 -25.79
N LYS A 86 -4.65 30.91 -26.06
CA LYS A 86 -3.53 30.70 -25.13
C LYS A 86 -2.55 31.86 -25.14
N ILE A 87 -1.71 31.96 -24.11
CA ILE A 87 -0.51 32.79 -24.17
C ILE A 87 0.56 32.03 -24.95
N ARG A 88 1.29 32.72 -25.84
CA ARG A 88 2.37 32.12 -26.62
C ARG A 88 3.53 31.75 -25.69
N THR A 89 3.87 30.47 -25.65
CA THR A 89 4.99 29.94 -24.85
C THR A 89 6.12 29.34 -25.69
N MET A 90 5.95 29.30 -27.01
CA MET A 90 6.94 28.80 -27.97
C MET A 90 7.37 29.91 -28.96
N HIS A 91 8.52 29.74 -29.59
CA HIS A 91 9.00 30.64 -30.65
C HIS A 91 8.03 30.66 -31.84
N VAL A 92 7.99 31.79 -32.55
CA VAL A 92 7.20 31.89 -33.80
C VAL A 92 7.73 30.88 -34.80
N ASP A 93 6.84 30.22 -35.55
CA ASP A 93 7.16 29.27 -36.62
C ASP A 93 8.00 28.04 -36.20
N CYS A 94 7.97 27.68 -34.91
CA CYS A 94 8.69 26.51 -34.38
C CYS A 94 8.20 25.13 -34.87
N GLU A 95 7.09 25.10 -35.64
CA GLU A 95 6.54 23.89 -36.28
C GLU A 95 6.69 23.91 -37.81
N ARG A 96 7.44 24.88 -38.37
CA ARG A 96 7.57 25.06 -39.83
C ARG A 96 8.13 23.81 -40.53
N ASP A 97 9.12 23.16 -39.92
CA ASP A 97 9.82 22.02 -40.51
C ASP A 97 9.26 20.66 -40.05
N THR A 98 8.58 20.61 -38.90
CA THR A 98 8.11 19.36 -38.28
C THR A 98 6.61 19.08 -38.49
N GLY A 99 5.83 20.10 -38.84
CA GLY A 99 4.36 20.01 -38.80
C GLY A 99 3.82 19.86 -37.37
N PRO A 100 2.54 19.46 -37.20
CA PRO A 100 1.87 19.38 -35.91
C PRO A 100 2.39 18.17 -35.10
N VAL A 101 3.13 18.44 -34.02
CA VAL A 101 3.68 17.40 -33.12
C VAL A 101 3.22 17.64 -31.68
N TRP A 102 3.07 16.57 -30.90
CA TRP A 102 2.82 16.70 -29.45
C TRP A 102 3.94 17.47 -28.75
N ALA A 103 3.56 18.34 -27.83
CA ALA A 103 4.52 19.11 -27.05
C ALA A 103 5.00 18.28 -25.85
N THR A 104 6.32 18.19 -25.68
CA THR A 104 6.91 17.48 -24.53
C THR A 104 7.01 18.38 -23.30
N ARG A 105 7.31 17.80 -22.13
CA ARG A 105 7.45 18.56 -20.86
C ARG A 105 8.61 19.57 -20.92
N TYR A 106 9.70 19.21 -21.58
CA TYR A 106 10.89 20.04 -21.76
C TYR A 106 11.11 20.34 -23.24
N ASP A 107 10.09 20.92 -23.87
CA ASP A 107 10.11 21.18 -25.29
C ASP A 107 11.15 22.27 -25.65
N PRO A 108 12.10 21.99 -26.56
CA PRO A 108 13.12 22.96 -26.96
C PRO A 108 12.53 24.17 -27.68
N ARG A 109 11.31 24.05 -28.23
CA ARG A 109 10.60 25.16 -28.90
C ARG A 109 10.15 26.25 -27.93
N ALA A 110 10.13 25.98 -26.62
CA ALA A 110 9.72 26.93 -25.60
C ALA A 110 10.88 27.83 -25.11
N PHE A 111 10.68 29.15 -25.17
CA PHE A 111 11.62 30.13 -24.60
C PHE A 111 11.55 30.12 -23.06
N ARG A 112 12.54 30.73 -22.40
CA ARG A 112 12.72 30.64 -20.92
C ARG A 112 11.47 30.99 -20.13
N VAL A 113 10.87 32.16 -20.38
CA VAL A 113 9.62 32.57 -19.74
C VAL A 113 8.46 31.66 -20.14
N GLY A 114 8.37 31.29 -21.42
CA GLY A 114 7.35 30.37 -21.91
C GLY A 114 7.37 29.02 -21.19
N ARG A 115 8.56 28.51 -20.83
CA ARG A 115 8.72 27.28 -20.05
C ARG A 115 8.11 27.42 -18.65
N ILE A 116 8.36 28.55 -17.97
CA ILE A 116 7.79 28.83 -16.65
C ILE A 116 6.26 28.90 -16.73
N LEU A 117 5.72 29.61 -17.73
CA LEU A 117 4.29 29.73 -17.93
C LEU A 117 3.61 28.37 -18.16
N ARG A 118 4.24 27.46 -18.93
CA ARG A 118 3.74 26.09 -19.17
C ARG A 118 3.76 25.23 -17.91
N VAL A 119 4.83 25.31 -17.10
CA VAL A 119 4.92 24.56 -15.84
C VAL A 119 3.81 24.99 -14.88
N LEU A 120 3.55 26.30 -14.80
CA LEU A 120 2.50 26.87 -13.95
C LEU A 120 1.10 26.84 -14.60
N HIS A 121 0.96 26.35 -15.83
CA HIS A 121 -0.28 26.35 -16.63
C HIS A 121 -0.93 27.74 -16.81
N LEU A 122 -0.15 28.81 -16.63
CA LEU A 122 -0.64 30.19 -16.77
C LEU A 122 -0.94 30.55 -18.22
N ASP A 123 -0.35 29.82 -19.17
CA ASP A 123 -0.61 30.00 -20.60
C ASP A 123 -2.00 29.56 -21.03
N GLU A 124 -2.71 28.80 -20.20
CA GLU A 124 -4.06 28.31 -20.46
C GLU A 124 -5.17 29.22 -19.92
N LEU A 125 -4.84 30.25 -19.12
CA LEU A 125 -5.82 31.20 -18.57
C LEU A 125 -6.74 31.86 -19.61
N PRO A 126 -6.26 32.26 -20.82
CA PRO A 126 -7.14 32.83 -21.85
C PRO A 126 -8.25 31.89 -22.33
N GLN A 127 -8.16 30.58 -22.08
CA GLN A 127 -9.21 29.62 -22.40
C GLN A 127 -10.50 29.85 -21.60
N LEU A 128 -10.46 30.60 -20.49
CA LEU A 128 -11.67 31.04 -19.80
C LEU A 128 -12.60 31.85 -20.73
N MET A 129 -12.06 32.53 -21.74
CA MET A 129 -12.85 33.19 -22.78
C MET A 129 -13.58 32.18 -23.68
N ASN A 130 -13.00 31.01 -23.94
CA ASN A 130 -13.67 29.92 -24.65
C ASN A 130 -14.81 29.32 -23.82
N VAL A 131 -14.65 29.25 -22.50
CA VAL A 131 -15.73 28.84 -21.58
C VAL A 131 -16.89 29.84 -21.61
N LEU A 132 -16.60 31.15 -21.57
CA LEU A 132 -17.62 32.19 -21.71
C LEU A 132 -18.36 32.14 -23.06
N ARG A 133 -17.66 31.82 -24.15
CA ARG A 133 -18.26 31.71 -25.49
C ARG A 133 -19.08 30.44 -25.69
N GLY A 134 -18.97 29.47 -24.79
CA GLY A 134 -19.64 28.17 -24.88
C GLY A 134 -18.92 27.17 -25.79
N ASP A 135 -17.70 27.48 -26.25
CA ASP A 135 -16.85 26.55 -27.01
C ASP A 135 -16.32 25.43 -26.09
N MET A 136 -16.03 25.78 -24.84
CA MET A 136 -15.46 24.90 -23.82
C MET A 136 -16.33 24.88 -22.55
N ALA A 137 -16.09 23.87 -21.73
CA ALA A 137 -16.60 23.73 -20.36
C ALA A 137 -15.45 23.87 -19.35
N PHE A 138 -15.78 24.01 -18.06
CA PHE A 138 -14.77 23.88 -17.01
C PHE A 138 -14.19 22.47 -16.95
N VAL A 139 -15.05 21.45 -16.99
CA VAL A 139 -14.68 20.04 -16.87
C VAL A 139 -15.10 19.30 -18.15
N GLY A 140 -14.18 18.53 -18.72
CA GLY A 140 -14.41 17.75 -19.93
C GLY A 140 -13.11 17.26 -20.59
N PRO A 141 -13.20 16.43 -21.63
CA PRO A 141 -12.05 15.95 -22.39
C PRO A 141 -11.21 17.09 -22.94
N ARG A 142 -9.88 16.93 -22.98
CA ARG A 142 -8.98 17.96 -23.53
C ARG A 142 -9.17 18.09 -25.05
N PRO A 143 -9.33 19.30 -25.61
CA PRO A 143 -9.59 19.49 -27.03
C PRO A 143 -8.35 19.18 -27.89
N GLU A 144 -8.51 18.33 -28.91
CA GLU A 144 -7.42 17.90 -29.79
C GLU A 144 -7.36 18.68 -31.12
N ARG A 145 -6.17 18.75 -31.74
CA ARG A 145 -5.98 19.30 -33.08
C ARG A 145 -6.69 18.40 -34.11
N PRO A 146 -7.42 18.93 -35.10
CA PRO A 146 -8.13 18.11 -36.08
C PRO A 146 -7.23 17.08 -36.80
N MET A 147 -6.01 17.47 -37.18
CA MET A 147 -5.08 16.56 -37.86
C MET A 147 -4.61 15.40 -36.96
N ILE A 148 -4.34 15.67 -35.68
CA ILE A 148 -3.94 14.62 -34.71
C ILE A 148 -5.14 13.73 -34.39
N ALA A 149 -6.32 14.32 -34.21
CA ALA A 149 -7.53 13.57 -33.94
C ALA A 149 -7.89 12.61 -35.08
N ALA A 150 -7.71 13.01 -36.35
CA ALA A 150 -7.92 12.13 -37.50
C ALA A 150 -6.99 10.91 -37.47
N GLN A 151 -5.69 11.12 -37.23
CA GLN A 151 -4.71 10.03 -37.09
C GLN A 151 -5.03 9.09 -35.93
N LEU A 152 -5.50 9.63 -34.80
CA LEU A 152 -5.88 8.84 -33.64
C LEU A 152 -7.20 8.08 -33.85
N GLN A 153 -8.14 8.63 -34.63
CA GLN A 153 -9.37 7.93 -35.01
C GLN A 153 -9.10 6.72 -35.90
N GLU A 154 -8.10 6.80 -36.78
CA GLU A 154 -7.65 5.66 -37.58
C GLU A 154 -6.96 4.58 -36.72
N SER A 155 -6.24 5.00 -35.67
CA SER A 155 -5.43 4.10 -34.84
C SER A 155 -6.19 3.52 -33.63
N ILE A 156 -7.22 4.21 -33.13
CA ILE A 156 -7.91 3.88 -31.89
C ILE A 156 -9.43 3.82 -32.13
N PRO A 157 -10.03 2.62 -32.09
CA PRO A 157 -11.48 2.46 -32.19
C PRO A 157 -12.23 3.28 -31.12
N GLY A 158 -13.32 3.94 -31.52
CA GLY A 158 -14.15 4.73 -30.59
C GLY A 158 -13.53 6.05 -30.12
N TYR A 159 -12.37 6.47 -30.64
CA TYR A 159 -11.74 7.74 -30.24
C TYR A 159 -12.67 8.96 -30.40
N GLN A 160 -13.53 8.94 -31.42
CA GLN A 160 -14.52 9.99 -31.68
C GLN A 160 -15.57 10.17 -30.56
N ASP A 161 -15.81 9.15 -29.74
CA ASP A 161 -16.87 9.18 -28.71
C ASP A 161 -16.58 10.24 -27.64
N ARG A 162 -15.31 10.60 -27.44
CA ARG A 162 -14.92 11.69 -26.54
C ARG A 162 -15.44 13.07 -26.98
N LEU A 163 -15.80 13.21 -28.26
CA LEU A 163 -16.30 14.47 -28.84
C LEU A 163 -17.79 14.69 -28.57
N CYS A 164 -18.53 13.77 -27.93
CA CYS A 164 -19.97 13.93 -27.68
C CYS A 164 -20.31 15.04 -26.67
N VAL A 165 -19.34 15.46 -25.85
CA VAL A 165 -19.45 16.54 -24.85
C VAL A 165 -18.55 17.72 -25.21
N ARG A 166 -18.79 18.88 -24.58
CA ARG A 166 -17.87 20.01 -24.74
C ARG A 166 -16.50 19.68 -24.15
N PRO A 167 -15.42 20.10 -24.81
CA PRO A 167 -14.08 19.96 -24.23
C PRO A 167 -13.93 20.81 -22.97
N GLY A 168 -13.10 20.35 -22.04
CA GLY A 168 -12.88 20.98 -20.75
C GLY A 168 -11.57 21.75 -20.64
N LEU A 169 -11.56 22.78 -19.79
CA LEU A 169 -10.32 23.40 -19.30
C LEU A 169 -9.50 22.39 -18.49
N THR A 170 -10.17 21.64 -17.62
CA THR A 170 -9.65 20.46 -16.92
C THR A 170 -10.54 19.25 -17.20
N GLY A 171 -10.15 18.06 -16.77
CA GLY A 171 -10.92 16.85 -16.96
C GLY A 171 -10.33 15.66 -16.22
N LEU A 172 -11.08 14.56 -16.22
CA LEU A 172 -10.73 13.37 -15.46
C LEU A 172 -9.40 12.75 -15.91
N ALA A 173 -9.12 12.78 -17.21
CA ALA A 173 -7.84 12.34 -17.77
C ALA A 173 -6.70 13.28 -17.36
N GLN A 174 -6.90 14.61 -17.47
CA GLN A 174 -5.87 15.63 -17.19
C GLN A 174 -5.37 15.58 -15.74
N VAL A 175 -6.23 15.31 -14.77
CA VAL A 175 -5.84 15.29 -13.34
C VAL A 175 -5.17 13.98 -12.91
N GLN A 176 -5.26 12.92 -13.72
CA GLN A 176 -4.76 11.58 -13.39
C GLN A 176 -3.47 11.22 -14.13
N PHE A 177 -3.36 11.58 -15.41
CA PHE A 177 -2.29 11.11 -16.29
C PHE A 177 -1.35 12.23 -16.73
N PRO A 178 -0.06 11.93 -17.00
CA PRO A 178 0.89 12.87 -17.59
C PRO A 178 0.53 13.19 -19.05
N GLY A 179 1.27 14.09 -19.71
CA GLY A 179 1.09 14.42 -21.14
C GLY A 179 1.21 13.21 -22.08
N ASP A 180 0.66 13.32 -23.29
CA ASP A 180 0.68 12.24 -24.31
C ASP A 180 2.12 11.93 -24.74
N GLN A 181 2.47 10.65 -24.76
CA GLN A 181 3.82 10.16 -25.10
C GLN A 181 3.78 9.11 -26.21
N ASP A 182 2.81 8.20 -26.15
CA ASP A 182 2.60 7.11 -27.10
C ASP A 182 1.10 6.76 -27.23
N LEU A 183 0.75 5.83 -28.12
CA LEU A 183 -0.64 5.40 -28.33
C LEU A 183 -1.28 4.78 -27.07
N GLY A 184 -0.50 4.06 -26.25
CA GLY A 184 -0.98 3.49 -24.99
C GLY A 184 -1.41 4.56 -23.99
N SER A 185 -0.62 5.64 -23.88
CA SER A 185 -0.92 6.80 -23.05
C SER A 185 -2.20 7.52 -23.51
N VAL A 186 -2.45 7.56 -24.82
CA VAL A 186 -3.68 8.11 -25.40
C VAL A 186 -4.87 7.19 -25.10
N CYS A 187 -4.72 5.88 -25.20
CA CYS A 187 -5.76 4.91 -24.84
C CYS A 187 -6.18 5.04 -23.36
N GLN A 188 -5.22 5.18 -22.43
CA GLN A 188 -5.52 5.39 -21.01
C GLN A 188 -6.34 6.66 -20.76
N LYS A 189 -6.00 7.76 -21.44
CA LYS A 189 -6.74 9.02 -21.34
C LYS A 189 -8.11 8.95 -21.99
N LEU A 190 -8.21 8.30 -23.15
CA LEU A 190 -9.48 8.08 -23.82
C LEU A 190 -10.43 7.32 -22.88
N PHE A 191 -9.95 6.28 -22.20
CA PHE A 191 -10.76 5.56 -21.23
C PHE A 191 -11.27 6.47 -20.09
N ALA A 192 -10.41 7.30 -19.51
CA ALA A 192 -10.84 8.25 -18.49
C ALA A 192 -11.82 9.31 -19.04
N ASP A 193 -11.65 9.77 -20.28
CA ASP A 193 -12.58 10.68 -20.93
C ASP A 193 -13.96 10.02 -21.12
N LEU A 194 -14.00 8.76 -21.56
CA LEU A 194 -15.24 8.00 -21.73
C LEU A 194 -15.91 7.68 -20.38
N LEU A 195 -15.13 7.37 -19.34
CA LEU A 195 -15.64 7.22 -17.98
C LEU A 195 -16.26 8.52 -17.47
N TYR A 196 -15.62 9.66 -17.71
CA TYR A 196 -16.17 10.97 -17.37
C TYR A 196 -17.51 11.19 -18.08
N ILE A 197 -17.57 10.94 -19.38
CA ILE A 197 -18.80 11.10 -20.18
C ILE A 197 -19.95 10.24 -19.62
N ARG A 198 -19.67 8.99 -19.24
CA ARG A 198 -20.67 8.07 -18.67
C ARG A 198 -21.14 8.46 -17.27
N ALA A 199 -20.25 9.00 -16.45
CA ALA A 199 -20.50 9.33 -15.05
C ALA A 199 -20.70 10.84 -14.80
N ALA A 200 -20.87 11.62 -15.87
CA ALA A 200 -20.87 13.08 -15.80
C ALA A 200 -21.98 13.61 -14.89
N GLY A 201 -21.61 14.43 -13.91
CA GLY A 201 -22.53 15.01 -12.95
C GLY A 201 -21.87 16.10 -12.09
N PRO A 202 -22.65 16.97 -11.43
CA PRO A 202 -22.12 18.13 -10.70
C PRO A 202 -21.16 17.76 -9.57
N VAL A 203 -21.41 16.61 -8.92
CA VAL A 203 -20.54 16.09 -7.86
C VAL A 203 -19.18 15.66 -8.41
N LEU A 204 -19.16 14.99 -9.57
CA LEU A 204 -17.92 14.59 -10.23
C LEU A 204 -17.16 15.81 -10.75
N ASP A 205 -17.86 16.78 -11.36
CA ASP A 205 -17.27 18.04 -11.80
C ASP A 205 -16.59 18.76 -10.63
N LEU A 206 -17.28 18.89 -9.47
CA LEU A 206 -16.71 19.49 -8.27
C LEU A 206 -15.47 18.74 -7.77
N ARG A 207 -15.50 17.39 -7.75
CA ARG A 207 -14.35 16.56 -7.38
C ARG A 207 -13.17 16.77 -8.33
N ILE A 208 -13.41 16.85 -9.63
CA ILE A 208 -12.36 17.10 -10.63
C ILE A 208 -11.80 18.51 -10.46
N LEU A 209 -12.62 19.53 -10.18
CA LEU A 209 -12.16 20.89 -9.89
C LEU A 209 -11.25 20.93 -8.64
N ILE A 210 -11.63 20.26 -7.55
CA ILE A 210 -10.79 20.14 -6.35
C ILE A 210 -9.49 19.39 -6.67
N ALA A 211 -9.56 18.27 -7.41
CA ALA A 211 -8.39 17.53 -7.85
C ALA A 211 -7.45 18.39 -8.73
N THR A 212 -8.02 19.31 -9.52
CA THR A 212 -7.28 20.26 -10.35
C THR A 212 -6.53 21.28 -9.49
N VAL A 213 -7.15 21.81 -8.42
CA VAL A 213 -6.44 22.67 -7.47
C VAL A 213 -5.25 21.93 -6.85
N PHE A 214 -5.44 20.67 -6.44
CA PHE A 214 -4.35 19.85 -5.92
C PHE A 214 -3.26 19.56 -6.97
N TYR A 215 -3.64 19.37 -8.23
CA TYR A 215 -2.70 19.21 -9.33
C TYR A 215 -1.84 20.47 -9.53
N LEU A 216 -2.46 21.65 -9.56
CA LEU A 216 -1.76 22.93 -9.73
C LEU A 216 -0.83 23.26 -8.54
N LEU A 217 -1.24 22.88 -7.32
CA LEU A 217 -0.41 22.98 -6.11
C LEU A 217 0.69 21.90 -6.01
N HIS A 218 0.86 21.08 -7.05
CA HIS A 218 1.86 20.00 -7.09
C HIS A 218 1.72 18.99 -5.93
N LEU A 219 0.50 18.80 -5.42
CA LEU A 219 0.24 17.82 -4.36
C LEU A 219 0.29 16.38 -4.89
N PRO A 220 0.58 15.40 -4.01
CA PRO A 220 0.74 14.00 -4.41
C PRO A 220 -0.49 13.46 -5.15
N LEU A 221 -0.28 12.56 -6.13
CA LEU A 221 -1.36 11.92 -6.89
C LEU A 221 -2.40 11.26 -5.96
N SER A 222 -1.95 10.66 -4.85
CA SER A 222 -2.84 10.05 -3.86
C SER A 222 -3.90 10.99 -3.29
N TRP A 223 -3.64 12.30 -3.19
CA TRP A 223 -4.62 13.29 -2.73
C TRP A 223 -5.67 13.54 -3.80
N ARG A 224 -5.25 13.64 -5.06
CA ARG A 224 -6.14 13.76 -6.23
C ARG A 224 -7.04 12.52 -6.34
N LEU A 225 -6.48 11.32 -6.24
CA LEU A 225 -7.25 10.08 -6.31
C LEU A 225 -8.28 9.95 -5.18
N ARG A 226 -7.92 10.37 -3.96
CA ARG A 226 -8.87 10.40 -2.82
C ARG A 226 -10.08 11.30 -3.11
N THR A 227 -9.87 12.45 -3.75
CA THR A 227 -10.98 13.33 -4.12
C THR A 227 -11.86 12.75 -5.22
N LEU A 228 -11.29 11.98 -6.15
CA LEU A 228 -12.01 11.35 -7.26
C LEU A 228 -12.76 10.07 -6.83
N GLY A 229 -12.31 9.39 -5.76
CA GLY A 229 -12.96 8.20 -5.21
C GLY A 229 -12.84 6.97 -6.14
N SER A 230 -13.86 6.09 -6.14
CA SER A 230 -13.87 4.83 -6.91
C SER A 230 -13.87 5.00 -8.44
N ILE A 231 -14.01 6.23 -8.94
CA ILE A 231 -13.90 6.54 -10.37
C ILE A 231 -12.41 6.56 -10.78
N ALA A 232 -11.53 7.04 -9.90
CA ALA A 232 -10.09 7.05 -10.12
C ALA A 232 -9.47 5.64 -10.10
N GLU A 233 -9.99 4.76 -9.24
CA GLU A 233 -9.53 3.37 -9.12
C GLU A 233 -9.77 2.56 -10.39
N ARG A 234 -10.87 2.87 -11.12
CA ARG A 234 -11.19 2.23 -12.40
C ARG A 234 -10.26 2.66 -13.53
N SER A 235 -9.76 3.90 -13.53
CA SER A 235 -8.79 4.39 -14.53
C SER A 235 -7.36 3.89 -14.28
N HIS A 236 -7.03 3.40 -13.09
CA HIS A 236 -5.71 2.85 -12.76
C HIS A 236 -5.49 1.39 -13.20
N LEU A 237 -6.46 0.75 -13.84
CA LEU A 237 -6.34 -0.64 -14.30
C LEU A 237 -5.34 -0.82 -15.47
N ILE A 238 -4.65 0.23 -15.91
CA ILE A 238 -3.57 0.19 -16.90
C ILE A 238 -2.45 1.11 -16.37
N ASP A 239 -1.29 0.53 -16.03
CA ASP A 239 -0.25 1.11 -15.18
C ASP A 239 0.61 2.16 -15.94
N PRO A 240 0.86 3.39 -15.40
CA PRO A 240 1.91 4.27 -15.87
C PRO A 240 3.06 4.46 -14.85
N THR A 241 4.29 4.59 -15.36
CA THR A 241 5.59 4.74 -14.67
C THR A 241 5.84 6.16 -14.06
N PRO A 242 6.87 6.34 -13.18
CA PRO A 242 6.67 6.90 -11.84
C PRO A 242 6.84 8.42 -11.65
N GLY A 243 6.12 8.90 -10.63
CA GLY A 243 6.19 10.22 -10.01
C GLY A 243 7.24 10.36 -8.89
N SER A 244 7.00 11.34 -8.01
CA SER A 244 7.82 11.95 -6.94
C SER A 244 8.93 11.10 -6.24
N THR A 245 9.85 11.76 -5.55
CA THR A 245 10.88 11.10 -4.69
C THR A 245 10.26 10.13 -3.67
N TRP A 246 9.07 10.43 -3.15
CA TRP A 246 8.31 9.52 -2.29
C TRP A 246 7.80 8.27 -3.02
N ASP A 247 7.41 8.39 -4.29
CA ASP A 247 7.00 7.25 -5.12
C ASP A 247 8.22 6.40 -5.50
N SER A 248 9.36 7.03 -5.76
CA SER A 248 10.65 6.36 -5.97
C SER A 248 11.06 5.54 -4.73
N LEU A 249 10.94 6.12 -3.53
CA LEU A 249 11.15 5.40 -2.27
C LEU A 249 10.12 4.29 -2.05
N ALA A 250 8.84 4.54 -2.34
CA ALA A 250 7.80 3.53 -2.22
C ALA A 250 8.04 2.33 -3.16
N ALA A 251 8.59 2.56 -4.35
CA ALA A 251 8.93 1.53 -5.31
C ALA A 251 10.02 0.57 -4.79
N VAL A 252 10.97 1.07 -3.99
CA VAL A 252 12.01 0.25 -3.34
C VAL A 252 11.37 -0.84 -2.49
N TYR A 253 10.41 -0.47 -1.64
CA TYR A 253 9.76 -1.37 -0.68
C TYR A 253 8.49 -2.06 -1.20
N ARG A 254 8.15 -1.88 -2.48
CA ARG A 254 6.99 -2.51 -3.11
C ARG A 254 7.26 -3.99 -3.35
N ILE A 255 6.33 -4.83 -2.89
CA ILE A 255 6.28 -6.27 -3.17
C ILE A 255 5.03 -6.58 -4.01
N PRO A 256 5.02 -7.67 -4.81
CA PRO A 256 3.85 -8.06 -5.61
C PRO A 256 2.60 -8.13 -4.73
N GLN A 257 1.54 -7.41 -5.12
CA GLN A 257 0.29 -7.38 -4.37
C GLN A 257 -0.54 -8.63 -4.68
N LYS A 258 -1.18 -9.19 -3.65
CA LYS A 258 -2.20 -10.23 -3.80
C LYS A 258 -3.56 -9.61 -3.44
N PRO A 259 -4.65 -9.96 -4.16
CA PRO A 259 -5.96 -9.32 -3.97
C PRO A 259 -6.51 -9.43 -2.54
N ASP A 260 -6.15 -10.48 -1.79
CA ASP A 260 -6.62 -10.71 -0.41
C ASP A 260 -5.70 -10.16 0.70
N ARG A 261 -4.76 -9.28 0.38
CA ARG A 261 -3.69 -8.89 1.34
C ARG A 261 -4.14 -7.77 2.28
N ILE A 262 -4.17 -8.07 3.57
CA ILE A 262 -4.51 -7.09 4.63
C ILE A 262 -3.33 -6.11 4.80
N LEU A 263 -3.54 -4.83 4.47
CA LEU A 263 -2.48 -3.80 4.53
C LEU A 263 -1.97 -3.55 5.96
N ALA A 264 -2.87 -3.56 6.94
CA ALA A 264 -2.51 -3.37 8.35
C ALA A 264 -1.53 -4.42 8.87
N VAL A 265 -1.58 -5.66 8.34
CA VAL A 265 -0.61 -6.71 8.68
C VAL A 265 0.81 -6.30 8.32
N GLN A 266 1.01 -5.59 7.20
CA GLN A 266 2.33 -5.10 6.82
C GLN A 266 2.83 -4.09 7.86
N GLY A 267 2.07 -3.06 8.20
CA GLY A 267 2.55 -2.09 9.18
C GLY A 267 2.72 -2.68 10.58
N LEU A 268 1.87 -3.63 10.97
CA LEU A 268 1.99 -4.32 12.26
C LEU A 268 3.27 -5.16 12.34
N ARG A 269 3.72 -5.76 11.23
CA ARG A 269 5.06 -6.40 11.14
C ARG A 269 6.18 -5.39 11.34
N GLY A 270 6.02 -4.16 10.84
CA GLY A 270 6.99 -3.07 11.05
C GLY A 270 7.05 -2.62 12.52
N VAL A 271 5.90 -2.57 13.19
CA VAL A 271 5.82 -2.32 14.64
C VAL A 271 6.51 -3.42 15.43
N ALA A 272 6.22 -4.70 15.12
CA ALA A 272 6.87 -5.85 15.74
C ALA A 272 8.40 -5.78 15.59
N ALA A 273 8.89 -5.47 14.37
CA ALA A 273 10.31 -5.34 14.09
C ALA A 273 10.97 -4.22 14.91
N SER A 274 10.30 -3.07 15.05
CA SER A 274 10.79 -1.95 15.85
C SER A 274 10.84 -2.26 17.36
N LEU A 275 9.85 -2.99 17.88
CA LEU A 275 9.83 -3.41 19.28
C LEU A 275 10.93 -4.44 19.57
N VAL A 276 11.14 -5.41 18.68
CA VAL A 276 12.25 -6.38 18.81
C VAL A 276 13.61 -5.68 18.77
N PHE A 277 13.79 -4.71 17.85
CA PHE A 277 14.98 -3.87 17.85
C PHE A 277 15.17 -3.18 19.20
N LEU A 278 14.11 -2.57 19.76
CA LEU A 278 14.18 -1.86 21.02
C LEU A 278 14.58 -2.80 22.17
N ALA A 279 14.10 -4.04 22.17
CA ALA A 279 14.46 -5.03 23.20
C ALA A 279 15.95 -5.38 23.16
N HIS A 280 16.51 -5.60 21.97
CA HIS A 280 17.94 -5.88 21.80
C HIS A 280 18.81 -4.64 22.07
N PHE A 281 18.34 -3.46 21.67
CA PHE A 281 18.99 -2.19 21.96
C PHE A 281 19.09 -1.96 23.47
N LEU A 282 17.99 -2.13 24.21
CA LEU A 282 17.98 -2.02 25.67
C LEU A 282 18.90 -3.05 26.32
N THR A 283 19.01 -4.26 25.77
CA THR A 283 19.92 -5.29 26.30
C THR A 283 21.40 -4.88 26.18
N LEU A 284 21.79 -4.19 25.09
CA LEU A 284 23.18 -3.83 24.82
C LEU A 284 23.56 -2.45 25.36
N PHE A 285 22.67 -1.48 25.27
CA PHE A 285 22.93 -0.07 25.63
C PHE A 285 22.28 0.33 26.95
N GLY A 286 21.34 -0.47 27.51
CA GLY A 286 20.65 -0.13 28.74
C GLY A 286 21.57 0.03 29.96
N VAL A 287 22.75 -0.57 29.92
CA VAL A 287 23.80 -0.39 30.95
C VAL A 287 24.18 1.08 31.16
N TYR A 288 24.10 1.91 30.11
CA TYR A 288 24.46 3.33 30.18
C TYR A 288 23.42 4.20 30.90
N LEU A 289 22.21 3.69 31.16
CA LEU A 289 21.17 4.41 31.89
C LEU A 289 21.39 4.41 33.42
N GLY A 290 22.28 3.57 33.96
CA GLY A 290 22.57 3.49 35.39
C GLY A 290 21.29 3.27 36.23
N SER A 291 21.12 4.06 37.29
CA SER A 291 19.95 3.97 38.19
C SER A 291 18.60 4.25 37.51
N ALA A 292 18.58 4.99 36.39
CA ALA A 292 17.36 5.26 35.64
C ALA A 292 16.78 4.01 34.96
N ALA A 293 17.60 2.97 34.73
CA ALA A 293 17.15 1.71 34.13
C ALA A 293 16.16 0.93 35.03
N GLY A 294 16.16 1.19 36.34
CA GLY A 294 15.31 0.50 37.32
C GLY A 294 13.90 1.08 37.46
N GLY A 295 13.64 2.29 36.94
CA GLY A 295 12.37 2.99 37.11
C GLY A 295 11.18 2.32 36.40
N LEU A 296 9.97 2.59 36.87
CA LEU A 296 8.73 2.03 36.30
C LEU A 296 8.59 2.28 34.79
N ALA A 297 8.98 3.47 34.33
CA ALA A 297 8.95 3.81 32.90
C ALA A 297 9.92 2.95 32.07
N ALA A 298 11.13 2.68 32.57
CA ALA A 298 12.09 1.81 31.90
C ALA A 298 11.61 0.36 31.87
N GLN A 299 11.02 -0.12 32.96
CA GLN A 299 10.41 -1.45 33.04
C GLN A 299 9.20 -1.59 32.09
N ALA A 300 8.38 -0.53 31.95
CA ALA A 300 7.28 -0.49 31.01
C ALA A 300 7.78 -0.59 29.56
N VAL A 301 8.78 0.22 29.20
CA VAL A 301 9.37 0.22 27.85
C VAL A 301 10.04 -1.13 27.55
N ASP A 302 10.81 -1.71 28.47
CA ASP A 302 11.44 -3.02 28.28
C ASP A 302 10.39 -4.14 28.15
N THR A 303 9.29 -4.07 28.90
CA THR A 303 8.19 -5.04 28.79
C THR A 303 7.48 -4.92 27.44
N MET A 304 7.15 -3.69 27.00
CA MET A 304 6.57 -3.44 25.68
C MET A 304 7.48 -3.91 24.55
N ALA A 305 8.78 -3.65 24.65
CA ALA A 305 9.77 -4.05 23.66
C ALA A 305 9.83 -5.59 23.50
N ARG A 306 9.81 -6.33 24.61
CA ARG A 306 9.82 -7.81 24.60
C ARG A 306 8.58 -8.42 23.96
N HIS A 307 7.43 -7.74 23.98
CA HIS A 307 6.22 -8.18 23.29
C HIS A 307 6.29 -8.04 21.76
N GLY A 308 7.33 -7.40 21.20
CA GLY A 308 7.55 -7.38 19.74
C GLY A 308 7.64 -8.78 19.13
N THR A 309 8.25 -9.72 19.86
CA THR A 309 8.32 -11.13 19.43
C THR A 309 6.94 -11.79 19.46
N ASP A 310 6.15 -11.56 20.50
CA ASP A 310 4.80 -12.12 20.63
C ASP A 310 3.89 -11.62 19.49
N LEU A 311 4.01 -10.33 19.13
CA LEU A 311 3.30 -9.73 18.01
C LEU A 311 3.71 -10.36 16.65
N PHE A 312 4.99 -10.65 16.47
CA PHE A 312 5.48 -11.36 15.29
C PHE A 312 4.89 -12.77 15.18
N LEU A 313 4.98 -13.57 16.26
CA LEU A 313 4.44 -14.94 16.31
C LEU A 313 2.93 -14.95 16.04
N MET A 314 2.19 -13.99 16.60
CA MET A 314 0.78 -13.81 16.32
C MET A 314 0.50 -13.63 14.82
N ILE A 315 1.18 -12.67 14.18
CA ILE A 315 0.95 -12.34 12.77
C ILE A 315 1.24 -13.57 11.91
N SER A 316 2.34 -14.25 12.18
CA SER A 316 2.73 -15.45 11.44
C SER A 316 1.71 -16.57 11.65
N GLY A 317 1.28 -16.85 12.88
CA GLY A 317 0.25 -17.85 13.16
C GLY A 317 -1.06 -17.60 12.42
N TYR A 318 -1.56 -16.35 12.48
CA TYR A 318 -2.78 -15.93 11.79
C TYR A 318 -2.69 -16.18 10.28
N LEU A 319 -1.57 -15.81 9.66
CA LEU A 319 -1.35 -15.97 8.22
C LEU A 319 -1.17 -17.44 7.82
N ILE A 320 -0.37 -18.21 8.56
CA ILE A 320 -0.05 -19.61 8.26
C ILE A 320 -1.32 -20.45 8.34
N TYR A 321 -2.09 -20.34 9.44
CA TYR A 321 -3.35 -21.04 9.59
C TYR A 321 -4.37 -20.65 8.51
N GLY A 322 -4.50 -19.34 8.24
CA GLY A 322 -5.37 -18.85 7.18
C GLY A 322 -5.02 -19.40 5.80
N MET A 323 -3.73 -19.54 5.47
CA MET A 323 -3.29 -20.16 4.22
C MET A 323 -3.68 -21.65 4.15
N CYS A 324 -3.50 -22.40 5.24
CA CYS A 324 -3.74 -23.84 5.26
C CYS A 324 -5.23 -24.22 5.26
N VAL A 325 -6.09 -23.41 5.89
CA VAL A 325 -7.54 -23.70 6.02
C VAL A 325 -8.35 -23.19 4.82
N ARG A 326 -7.93 -22.10 4.14
CA ARG A 326 -8.73 -21.50 3.05
C ARG A 326 -8.79 -22.33 1.79
N ARG A 327 -7.70 -23.02 1.43
CA ARG A 327 -7.58 -23.73 0.15
C ARG A 327 -6.88 -25.06 0.38
N GLN A 328 -7.14 -26.03 -0.49
CA GLN A 328 -6.28 -27.21 -0.59
C GLN A 328 -4.90 -26.75 -1.08
N LEU A 329 -3.86 -27.25 -0.43
CA LEU A 329 -2.47 -26.95 -0.75
C LEU A 329 -1.83 -28.21 -1.28
N ASP A 330 -1.09 -28.08 -2.38
CA ASP A 330 -0.07 -29.06 -2.74
C ASP A 330 1.07 -28.93 -1.72
N TYR A 331 1.28 -29.97 -0.92
CA TYR A 331 2.22 -29.94 0.20
C TYR A 331 3.67 -29.72 -0.26
N GLY A 332 4.09 -30.42 -1.31
CA GLY A 332 5.45 -30.31 -1.86
C GLY A 332 5.70 -28.92 -2.43
N ARG A 333 4.77 -28.41 -3.24
CA ARG A 333 4.86 -27.05 -3.78
C ARG A 333 4.81 -26.00 -2.69
N PHE A 334 3.96 -26.18 -1.68
CA PHE A 334 3.84 -25.26 -0.55
C PHE A 334 5.15 -25.13 0.24
N LEU A 335 5.76 -26.27 0.61
CA LEU A 335 7.03 -26.27 1.34
C LEU A 335 8.15 -25.67 0.49
N ASN A 336 8.23 -26.02 -0.79
CA ASN A 336 9.21 -25.43 -1.70
C ASN A 336 9.05 -23.89 -1.77
N ASP A 337 7.83 -23.38 -1.81
CA ASP A 337 7.56 -21.93 -1.81
C ASP A 337 7.97 -21.25 -0.50
N ARG A 338 7.91 -21.95 0.64
CA ARG A 338 8.40 -21.43 1.92
C ARG A 338 9.92 -21.48 1.98
N PHE A 339 10.53 -22.53 1.46
CA PHE A 339 11.97 -22.71 1.39
C PHE A 339 12.63 -21.57 0.60
N TRP A 340 12.19 -21.32 -0.64
CA TRP A 340 12.71 -20.24 -1.48
C TRP A 340 12.42 -18.84 -0.93
N ARG A 341 11.39 -18.70 -0.10
CA ARG A 341 11.10 -17.45 0.58
C ARG A 341 12.08 -17.14 1.71
N ILE A 342 12.60 -18.15 2.40
CA ILE A 342 13.39 -18.00 3.64
C ILE A 342 14.88 -18.14 3.33
N TYR A 343 15.28 -19.26 2.73
CA TYR A 343 16.68 -19.67 2.67
C TYR A 343 17.63 -18.74 1.89
N PRO A 344 17.28 -18.14 0.74
CA PRO A 344 18.25 -17.31 0.01
C PRO A 344 18.80 -16.14 0.83
N THR A 345 17.92 -15.42 1.52
CA THR A 345 18.30 -14.29 2.37
C THR A 345 18.97 -14.77 3.66
N PHE A 346 18.48 -15.85 4.26
CA PHE A 346 19.08 -16.48 5.42
C PHE A 346 20.53 -16.91 5.18
N LEU A 347 20.80 -17.63 4.08
CA LEU A 347 22.12 -18.16 3.73
C LEU A 347 23.14 -17.05 3.50
N CYS A 348 22.73 -15.92 2.91
CA CYS A 348 23.58 -14.74 2.77
C CYS A 348 24.05 -14.22 4.14
N VAL A 349 23.14 -14.07 5.09
CA VAL A 349 23.48 -13.61 6.44
C VAL A 349 24.21 -14.68 7.24
N PHE A 350 23.86 -15.95 7.08
CA PHE A 350 24.56 -17.08 7.70
C PHE A 350 26.04 -17.12 7.28
N GLY A 351 26.32 -17.01 5.98
CA GLY A 351 27.67 -16.91 5.45
C GLY A 351 28.44 -15.70 5.99
N LEU A 352 27.78 -14.54 6.11
CA LEU A 352 28.37 -13.36 6.75
C LEU A 352 28.76 -13.62 8.22
N TYR A 353 27.89 -14.28 9.00
CA TYR A 353 28.21 -14.65 10.39
C TYR A 353 29.38 -15.62 10.47
N LEU A 354 29.50 -16.58 9.54
CA LEU A 354 30.66 -17.48 9.48
C LEU A 354 31.95 -16.72 9.19
N GLY A 355 31.94 -15.83 8.18
CA GLY A 355 33.09 -14.99 7.86
C GLY A 355 33.52 -14.11 9.05
N LEU A 356 32.56 -13.52 9.76
CA LEU A 356 32.84 -12.72 10.96
C LEU A 356 33.34 -13.58 12.14
N SER A 357 32.85 -14.81 12.27
CA SER A 357 33.32 -15.73 13.32
C SER A 357 34.79 -16.15 13.10
N LEU A 358 35.23 -16.21 11.84
CA LEU A 358 36.62 -16.43 11.47
C LEU A 358 37.48 -15.17 11.67
N ALA A 359 36.96 -14.00 11.30
CA ALA A 359 37.67 -12.73 11.44
C ALA A 359 37.84 -12.26 12.90
N PHE A 360 36.88 -12.61 13.78
CA PHE A 360 36.86 -12.24 15.19
C PHE A 360 36.63 -13.47 16.09
N PRO A 361 37.64 -14.32 16.29
CA PRO A 361 37.49 -15.58 17.05
C PRO A 361 36.98 -15.38 18.48
N GLY A 362 37.35 -14.28 19.15
CA GLY A 362 36.89 -13.95 20.50
C GLY A 362 35.39 -13.61 20.61
N GLU A 363 34.74 -13.33 19.49
CA GLU A 363 33.30 -13.04 19.40
C GLU A 363 32.48 -14.17 18.78
N SER A 364 33.16 -15.27 18.39
CA SER A 364 32.55 -16.44 17.76
C SER A 364 31.69 -17.22 18.76
N LYS A 365 30.53 -17.67 18.30
CA LYS A 365 29.66 -18.60 19.04
C LYS A 365 29.91 -20.06 18.67
N VAL A 366 30.77 -20.32 17.69
CA VAL A 366 31.02 -21.67 17.19
C VAL A 366 31.92 -22.41 18.18
N PRO A 367 31.53 -23.62 18.64
CA PRO A 367 32.37 -24.44 19.52
C PRO A 367 33.77 -24.69 18.94
N ALA A 368 34.78 -24.77 19.81
CA ALA A 368 36.16 -25.04 19.39
C ALA A 368 36.38 -26.50 18.94
N GLU A 369 35.59 -27.43 19.49
CA GLU A 369 35.67 -28.85 19.12
C GLU A 369 35.04 -29.08 17.72
N PRO A 370 35.76 -29.71 16.76
CA PRO A 370 35.27 -29.84 15.38
C PRO A 370 33.92 -30.56 15.23
N ALA A 371 33.70 -31.64 15.99
CA ALA A 371 32.45 -32.40 15.91
C ALA A 371 31.26 -31.57 16.43
N ALA A 372 31.44 -30.91 17.58
CA ALA A 372 30.45 -30.02 18.15
C ALA A 372 30.18 -28.80 17.25
N ALA A 373 31.23 -28.26 16.60
CA ALA A 373 31.11 -27.16 15.64
C ALA A 373 30.24 -27.56 14.44
N VAL A 374 30.49 -28.73 13.83
CA VAL A 374 29.68 -29.23 12.71
C VAL A 374 28.23 -29.43 13.12
N ALA A 375 27.97 -30.07 14.26
CA ALA A 375 26.61 -30.27 14.76
C ALA A 375 25.89 -28.94 15.02
N TYR A 376 26.56 -27.99 15.68
CA TYR A 376 26.06 -26.64 15.94
C TYR A 376 25.69 -25.88 14.66
N LEU A 377 26.54 -25.96 13.64
CA LEU A 377 26.32 -25.30 12.36
C LEU A 377 25.18 -25.94 11.58
N LEU A 378 25.08 -27.28 11.57
CA LEU A 378 23.99 -28.00 10.92
C LEU A 378 22.64 -27.69 11.57
N GLU A 379 22.55 -27.66 12.90
CA GLU A 379 21.33 -27.26 13.60
C GLU A 379 20.90 -25.82 13.26
N ASN A 380 21.84 -24.88 13.30
CA ASN A 380 21.55 -23.48 12.99
C ASN A 380 21.15 -23.31 11.52
N LEU A 381 21.80 -24.02 10.60
CA LEU A 381 21.46 -24.05 9.18
C LEU A 381 20.05 -24.61 8.95
N ALA A 382 19.67 -25.63 9.72
CA ALA A 382 18.34 -26.25 9.70
C ALA A 382 17.27 -25.46 10.48
N LEU A 383 17.62 -24.31 11.07
CA LEU A 383 16.72 -23.44 11.85
C LEU A 383 16.13 -24.15 13.08
N LEU A 384 16.85 -25.11 13.66
CA LEU A 384 16.45 -25.89 14.84
C LEU A 384 16.72 -25.28 16.24
N PRO A 385 17.50 -24.20 16.45
CA PRO A 385 17.81 -23.68 17.79
C PRO A 385 16.58 -23.44 18.69
N GLY A 386 15.45 -23.05 18.12
CA GLY A 386 14.20 -22.85 18.86
C GLY A 386 13.57 -24.12 19.43
N LEU A 387 13.88 -25.28 18.84
CA LEU A 387 13.30 -26.58 19.17
C LEU A 387 14.24 -27.43 20.02
N THR A 388 15.55 -27.36 19.76
CA THR A 388 16.56 -28.17 20.47
C THR A 388 17.17 -27.45 21.68
N GLY A 389 16.91 -26.14 21.82
CA GLY A 389 17.43 -25.33 22.92
C GLY A 389 18.88 -24.88 22.72
N THR A 390 19.46 -25.11 21.54
CA THR A 390 20.83 -24.67 21.26
C THR A 390 20.92 -23.16 21.06
N PRO A 391 22.06 -22.52 21.41
CA PRO A 391 22.21 -21.08 21.27
C PRO A 391 22.16 -20.64 19.79
N PRO A 392 21.26 -19.72 19.41
CA PRO A 392 21.15 -19.30 18.03
C PRO A 392 22.37 -18.47 17.59
N LEU A 393 22.96 -18.86 16.45
CA LEU A 393 24.01 -18.09 15.78
C LEU A 393 23.45 -16.71 15.38
N ILE A 394 22.32 -16.73 14.67
CA ILE A 394 21.52 -15.56 14.29
C ILE A 394 20.26 -15.54 15.16
N VAL A 395 20.03 -14.48 15.94
CA VAL A 395 18.99 -14.43 16.97
C VAL A 395 17.59 -14.84 16.50
N VAL A 396 17.20 -14.50 15.26
CA VAL A 396 15.87 -14.83 14.71
C VAL A 396 15.65 -16.33 14.44
N THR A 397 16.71 -17.16 14.35
CA THR A 397 16.58 -18.59 14.07
C THR A 397 15.74 -19.30 15.12
N TRP A 398 15.78 -18.83 16.37
CA TRP A 398 14.94 -19.34 17.45
C TRP A 398 13.44 -19.20 17.13
N THR A 399 13.00 -18.01 16.71
CA THR A 399 11.58 -17.79 16.34
C THR A 399 11.20 -18.46 15.03
N LEU A 400 12.14 -18.52 14.09
CA LEU A 400 11.91 -19.03 12.74
C LEU A 400 11.79 -20.56 12.71
N GLY A 401 12.44 -21.25 13.65
CA GLY A 401 12.26 -22.69 13.86
C GLY A 401 10.81 -23.08 14.17
N TYR A 402 10.10 -22.30 15.00
CA TYR A 402 8.68 -22.54 15.25
C TYR A 402 7.80 -22.29 14.02
N GLU A 403 8.12 -21.28 13.20
CA GLU A 403 7.40 -21.07 11.95
C GLU A 403 7.60 -22.23 10.97
N LEU A 404 8.84 -22.74 10.86
CA LEU A 404 9.16 -23.89 10.02
C LEU A 404 8.41 -25.13 10.49
N LEU A 405 8.38 -25.37 11.81
CA LEU A 405 7.59 -26.45 12.41
C LEU A 405 6.11 -26.34 12.01
N LEU A 406 5.52 -25.15 12.07
CA LEU A 406 4.13 -24.94 11.66
C LEU A 406 3.92 -25.13 10.16
N TYR A 407 4.87 -24.70 9.31
CA TYR A 407 4.78 -24.93 7.87
C TYR A 407 4.77 -26.42 7.52
N VAL A 408 5.47 -27.26 8.28
CA VAL A 408 5.50 -28.71 8.08
C VAL A 408 4.28 -29.39 8.71
N THR A 409 4.00 -29.10 9.98
CA THR A 409 3.02 -29.86 10.77
C THR A 409 1.57 -29.43 10.54
N LEU A 410 1.30 -28.14 10.36
CA LEU A 410 -0.08 -27.63 10.30
C LEU A 410 -0.86 -28.09 9.05
N PRO A 411 -0.29 -28.07 7.83
CA PRO A 411 -0.98 -28.61 6.65
C PRO A 411 -1.32 -30.09 6.80
N LEU A 412 -0.41 -30.88 7.39
CA LEU A 412 -0.59 -32.30 7.66
C LEU A 412 -1.72 -32.51 8.67
N ALA A 413 -1.70 -31.80 9.80
CA ALA A 413 -2.74 -31.87 10.82
C ALA A 413 -4.13 -31.52 10.23
N ILE A 414 -4.23 -30.47 9.42
CA ILE A 414 -5.49 -30.07 8.76
C ILE A 414 -5.95 -31.11 7.74
N HIS A 415 -5.02 -31.75 7.03
CA HIS A 415 -5.34 -32.83 6.09
C HIS A 415 -5.85 -34.07 6.82
N LEU A 416 -5.12 -34.57 7.83
CA LEU A 416 -5.46 -35.77 8.59
C LEU A 416 -6.79 -35.65 9.34
N THR A 417 -7.09 -34.46 9.88
CA THR A 417 -8.34 -34.21 10.63
C THR A 417 -9.54 -33.89 9.74
N GLY A 418 -9.31 -33.60 8.45
CA GLY A 418 -10.36 -33.07 7.58
C GLY A 418 -10.92 -31.71 8.03
N MET A 419 -10.17 -30.95 8.85
CA MET A 419 -10.63 -29.71 9.51
C MET A 419 -11.17 -28.65 8.53
N ARG A 420 -10.79 -28.72 7.25
CA ARG A 420 -11.32 -27.82 6.19
C ARG A 420 -12.84 -27.94 6.00
N ASN A 421 -13.40 -29.12 6.22
CA ASN A 421 -14.83 -29.40 6.02
C ASN A 421 -15.66 -29.08 7.26
N TRP A 422 -15.02 -28.73 8.38
CA TRP A 422 -15.72 -28.41 9.62
C TRP A 422 -16.38 -27.02 9.53
N THR A 423 -17.39 -26.79 10.36
CA THR A 423 -17.97 -25.46 10.56
C THR A 423 -17.02 -24.59 11.40
N SER A 424 -17.11 -23.27 11.28
CA SER A 424 -16.26 -22.36 12.09
C SER A 424 -16.42 -22.58 13.60
N PRO A 425 -17.62 -22.80 14.17
CA PRO A 425 -17.77 -23.14 15.59
C PRO A 425 -17.04 -24.42 15.99
N GLN A 426 -17.07 -25.47 15.16
CA GLN A 426 -16.34 -26.72 15.42
C GLN A 426 -14.83 -26.48 15.46
N ARG A 427 -14.28 -25.72 14.49
CA ARG A 427 -12.85 -25.38 14.48
C ARG A 427 -12.47 -24.57 15.72
N VAL A 428 -13.28 -23.57 16.08
CA VAL A 428 -13.06 -22.75 17.28
C VAL A 428 -13.07 -23.60 18.55
N ALA A 429 -14.04 -24.49 18.72
CA ALA A 429 -14.15 -25.36 19.89
C ALA A 429 -12.90 -26.25 20.05
N VAL A 430 -12.46 -26.90 18.97
CA VAL A 430 -11.27 -27.77 19.00
C VAL A 430 -10.00 -26.96 19.25
N LEU A 431 -9.81 -25.82 18.56
CA LEU A 431 -8.65 -24.97 18.79
C LEU A 431 -8.60 -24.40 20.21
N ALA A 432 -9.74 -24.05 20.79
CA ALA A 432 -9.83 -23.56 22.17
C ALA A 432 -9.51 -24.68 23.17
N ALA A 433 -9.97 -25.90 22.93
CA ALA A 433 -9.62 -27.07 23.74
C ALA A 433 -8.11 -27.36 23.67
N VAL A 434 -7.52 -27.38 22.47
CA VAL A 434 -6.07 -27.56 22.28
C VAL A 434 -5.28 -26.46 22.99
N TRP A 435 -5.72 -25.20 22.88
CA TRP A 435 -5.09 -24.08 23.59
C TRP A 435 -5.17 -24.24 25.12
N GLY A 436 -6.34 -24.63 25.65
CA GLY A 436 -6.54 -24.86 27.08
C GLY A 436 -5.67 -25.99 27.63
N CYS A 437 -5.62 -27.14 26.93
CA CYS A 437 -4.74 -28.25 27.29
C CYS A 437 -3.25 -27.83 27.24
N TYR A 438 -2.87 -27.06 26.23
CA TYR A 438 -1.50 -26.56 26.10
C TYR A 438 -1.14 -25.57 27.21
N LEU A 439 -2.09 -24.73 27.63
CA LEU A 439 -1.92 -23.82 28.76
C LEU A 439 -1.66 -24.58 30.06
N VAL A 440 -2.45 -25.63 30.33
CA VAL A 440 -2.24 -26.50 31.49
C VAL A 440 -0.84 -27.12 31.44
N TYR A 441 -0.42 -27.67 30.30
CA TYR A 441 0.93 -28.20 30.11
C TYR A 441 2.04 -27.17 30.37
N CYS A 442 1.85 -25.92 29.92
CA CYS A 442 2.83 -24.86 30.14
C CYS A 442 2.94 -24.46 31.62
N VAL A 443 1.82 -24.46 32.35
CA VAL A 443 1.78 -24.13 33.77
C VAL A 443 2.38 -25.27 34.62
N THR A 444 2.13 -26.53 34.27
CA THR A 444 2.49 -27.68 35.12
C THR A 444 3.81 -28.35 34.76
N LEU A 445 4.17 -28.42 33.48
CA LEU A 445 5.24 -29.33 32.99
C LEU A 445 6.39 -28.61 32.28
N SER A 446 6.10 -27.59 31.44
CA SER A 446 7.15 -26.95 30.63
C SER A 446 6.85 -25.46 30.35
N PRO A 447 7.27 -24.54 31.24
CA PRO A 447 7.11 -23.10 31.02
C PRO A 447 7.95 -22.55 29.85
N ALA A 448 9.02 -23.25 29.44
CA ALA A 448 9.94 -22.81 28.40
C ALA A 448 9.28 -22.62 27.01
N HIS A 449 8.21 -23.37 26.73
CA HIS A 449 7.54 -23.39 25.43
C HIS A 449 6.27 -22.53 25.37
N ALA A 450 5.97 -21.76 26.42
CA ALA A 450 4.73 -20.97 26.55
C ALA A 450 4.43 -20.05 25.36
N ARG A 451 5.44 -19.63 24.59
CA ARG A 451 5.26 -18.81 23.38
C ARG A 451 4.48 -19.53 22.27
N PHE A 452 4.48 -20.86 22.22
CA PHE A 452 3.72 -21.60 21.21
C PHE A 452 2.20 -21.43 21.39
N ALA A 453 1.74 -21.13 22.61
CA ALA A 453 0.33 -20.84 22.88
C ALA A 453 -0.18 -19.62 22.11
N VAL A 454 0.71 -18.67 21.80
CA VAL A 454 0.41 -17.46 21.01
C VAL A 454 0.02 -17.82 19.57
N TYR A 455 0.62 -18.88 18.99
CA TYR A 455 0.24 -19.36 17.66
C TYR A 455 -1.19 -19.89 17.65
N ILE A 456 -1.54 -20.74 18.62
CA ILE A 456 -2.89 -21.31 18.69
C ILE A 456 -3.93 -20.19 18.95
N ALA A 457 -3.60 -19.20 19.79
CA ALA A 457 -4.42 -18.00 19.98
C ALA A 457 -4.61 -17.22 18.66
N ALA A 458 -3.58 -17.14 17.82
CA ALA A 458 -3.67 -16.51 16.50
C ALA A 458 -4.55 -17.31 15.52
N PHE A 459 -4.61 -18.65 15.64
CA PHE A 459 -5.52 -19.49 14.85
C PHE A 459 -6.98 -19.21 15.23
N LEU A 460 -7.26 -19.11 16.54
CA LEU A 460 -8.56 -18.69 17.06
C LEU A 460 -8.93 -17.29 16.57
N ALA A 461 -7.99 -16.34 16.60
CA ALA A 461 -8.20 -15.00 16.11
C ALA A 461 -8.55 -14.96 14.62
N TYR A 462 -7.93 -15.83 13.82
CA TYR A 462 -8.28 -15.98 12.41
C TYR A 462 -9.73 -16.42 12.21
N GLU A 463 -10.19 -17.44 12.93
CA GLU A 463 -11.58 -17.92 12.83
C GLU A 463 -12.59 -16.85 13.26
N PHE A 464 -12.30 -16.14 14.36
CA PHE A 464 -13.16 -15.09 14.87
C PHE A 464 -13.27 -13.89 13.93
N VAL A 465 -12.13 -13.41 13.40
CA VAL A 465 -12.10 -12.30 12.45
C VAL A 465 -12.77 -12.66 11.13
N ARG A 466 -12.54 -13.88 10.62
CA ARG A 466 -13.17 -14.34 9.37
C ARG A 466 -14.69 -14.44 9.51
N GLY A 467 -15.18 -14.92 10.65
CA GLY A 467 -16.61 -15.04 10.93
C GLY A 467 -17.35 -13.72 11.11
N ARG A 468 -16.63 -12.60 11.30
CA ARG A 468 -17.18 -11.27 11.56
C ARG A 468 -16.65 -10.19 10.59
N ARG A 469 -16.55 -10.50 9.29
CA ARG A 469 -16.19 -9.50 8.27
C ARG A 469 -17.24 -8.39 8.20
N GLY A 470 -16.97 -7.26 8.85
CA GLY A 470 -17.84 -6.09 8.91
C GLY A 470 -17.12 -4.90 9.56
N ARG A 471 -17.60 -3.68 9.31
CA ARG A 471 -16.99 -2.47 9.87
C ARG A 471 -17.20 -2.45 11.38
N LEU A 472 -16.11 -2.45 12.14
CA LEU A 472 -16.18 -2.27 13.59
C LEU A 472 -16.75 -0.91 13.92
N SER A 473 -17.68 -0.86 14.87
CA SER A 473 -18.10 0.40 15.46
C SER A 473 -16.91 1.02 16.21
N ALA A 474 -16.85 2.35 16.26
CA ALA A 474 -15.79 3.04 17.00
C ALA A 474 -15.73 2.63 18.48
N GLY A 475 -16.89 2.29 19.08
CA GLY A 475 -16.97 1.75 20.43
C GLY A 475 -16.37 0.35 20.56
N GLY A 476 -16.61 -0.54 19.57
CA GLY A 476 -16.00 -1.87 19.55
C GLY A 476 -14.48 -1.83 19.42
N GLU A 477 -13.94 -0.91 18.62
CA GLU A 477 -12.48 -0.68 18.56
C GLU A 477 -11.93 -0.17 19.88
N ALA A 478 -12.61 0.79 20.53
CA ALA A 478 -12.17 1.34 21.80
C ALA A 478 -12.11 0.27 22.89
N VAL A 479 -13.14 -0.57 23.02
CA VAL A 479 -13.18 -1.67 23.99
C VAL A 479 -12.03 -2.66 23.77
N ALA A 480 -11.79 -3.08 22.52
CA ALA A 480 -10.71 -4.00 22.20
C ALA A 480 -9.33 -3.38 22.48
N MET A 481 -9.11 -2.11 22.15
CA MET A 481 -7.85 -1.41 22.46
C MET A 481 -7.65 -1.20 23.96
N THR A 482 -8.71 -0.92 24.72
CA THR A 482 -8.64 -0.84 26.19
C THR A 482 -8.28 -2.19 26.80
N ALA A 483 -8.83 -3.30 26.29
CA ALA A 483 -8.47 -4.63 26.74
C ALA A 483 -6.99 -4.97 26.45
N VAL A 484 -6.49 -4.60 25.27
CA VAL A 484 -5.06 -4.72 24.92
C VAL A 484 -4.20 -3.91 25.88
N ALA A 485 -4.55 -2.63 26.11
CA ALA A 485 -3.82 -1.75 27.01
C ALA A 485 -3.83 -2.26 28.46
N ALA A 486 -4.96 -2.76 28.95
CA ALA A 486 -5.09 -3.36 30.27
C ALA A 486 -4.22 -4.63 30.42
N GLY A 487 -4.17 -5.49 29.40
CA GLY A 487 -3.32 -6.68 29.40
C GLY A 487 -1.82 -6.33 29.45
N VAL A 488 -1.39 -5.36 28.64
CA VAL A 488 0.00 -4.86 28.67
C VAL A 488 0.31 -4.19 30.01
N GLY A 489 -0.60 -3.35 30.52
CA GLY A 489 -0.47 -2.69 31.81
C GLY A 489 -0.35 -3.70 32.96
N GLY A 490 -1.19 -4.73 32.98
CA GLY A 490 -1.12 -5.82 33.96
C GLY A 490 0.22 -6.56 33.92
N ALA A 491 0.75 -6.84 32.73
CA ALA A 491 2.08 -7.46 32.58
C ALA A 491 3.21 -6.57 33.12
N VAL A 492 3.13 -5.25 32.91
CA VAL A 492 4.09 -4.27 33.46
C VAL A 492 3.99 -4.25 34.99
N LEU A 493 2.79 -4.18 35.55
CA LEU A 493 2.58 -4.12 37.01
C LEU A 493 3.03 -5.39 37.73
N LEU A 494 2.77 -6.56 37.14
CA LEU A 494 3.26 -7.84 37.65
C LEU A 494 4.79 -7.89 37.64
N ARG A 495 5.41 -7.46 36.55
CA ARG A 495 6.86 -7.46 36.43
C ARG A 495 7.54 -6.46 37.37
N ALA A 496 6.88 -5.33 37.62
CA ALA A 496 7.33 -4.34 38.58
C ALA A 496 7.18 -4.78 40.04
N GLY A 497 6.58 -5.95 40.30
CA GLY A 497 6.29 -6.42 41.66
C GLY A 497 5.21 -5.61 42.38
N ILE A 498 4.47 -4.77 41.64
CA ILE A 498 3.37 -3.95 42.19
C ILE A 498 2.13 -4.82 42.44
N VAL A 499 1.92 -5.83 41.60
CA VAL A 499 0.85 -6.82 41.74
C VAL A 499 1.48 -8.19 41.96
N SER A 500 1.06 -8.90 43.01
CA SER A 500 1.48 -10.27 43.29
C SER A 500 0.64 -11.28 42.50
N SER A 501 1.29 -12.33 42.01
CA SER A 501 0.61 -13.52 41.50
C SER A 501 0.45 -14.54 42.63
N PRO A 502 -0.57 -15.42 42.61
CA PRO A 502 -0.67 -16.52 43.55
C PRO A 502 0.61 -17.37 43.59
N ASP A 503 1.03 -17.82 44.78
CA ASP A 503 2.23 -18.64 45.04
C ASP A 503 2.08 -20.10 44.58
N LEU A 504 1.70 -20.27 43.31
CA LEU A 504 1.62 -21.56 42.64
C LEU A 504 2.67 -21.60 41.51
N PRO A 505 3.48 -22.67 41.42
CA PRO A 505 4.45 -22.83 40.35
C PRO A 505 3.78 -22.66 38.98
N GLY A 506 4.33 -21.80 38.12
CA GLY A 506 3.85 -21.61 36.75
C GLY A 506 2.59 -20.74 36.57
N MET A 507 1.88 -20.32 37.63
CA MET A 507 0.68 -19.48 37.49
C MET A 507 0.97 -18.12 36.85
N ALA A 508 2.13 -17.51 37.14
CA ALA A 508 2.57 -16.28 36.47
C ALA A 508 2.74 -16.47 34.95
N VAL A 509 3.20 -17.65 34.51
CA VAL A 509 3.32 -18.00 33.09
C VAL A 509 1.93 -18.13 32.48
N GLY A 510 1.01 -18.81 33.18
CA GLY A 510 -0.38 -18.93 32.76
C GLY A 510 -1.06 -17.58 32.55
N PHE A 511 -0.98 -16.68 33.55
CA PHE A 511 -1.53 -15.33 33.45
C PHE A 511 -0.96 -14.56 32.26
N ARG A 512 0.36 -14.63 32.07
CA ARG A 512 1.03 -13.98 30.93
C ARG A 512 0.51 -14.51 29.59
N VAL A 513 0.40 -15.83 29.43
CA VAL A 513 -0.08 -16.45 28.19
C VAL A 513 -1.52 -16.03 27.89
N VAL A 514 -2.39 -16.02 28.90
CA VAL A 514 -3.78 -15.57 28.77
C VAL A 514 -3.83 -14.09 28.36
N ALA A 515 -3.09 -13.22 29.06
CA ALA A 515 -3.06 -11.79 28.78
C ALA A 515 -2.55 -11.48 27.37
N VAL A 516 -1.46 -12.13 26.94
CA VAL A 516 -0.93 -12.00 25.58
C VAL A 516 -1.94 -12.53 24.55
N SER A 517 -2.58 -13.67 24.81
CA SER A 517 -3.59 -14.25 23.90
C SER A 517 -4.82 -13.34 23.74
N ALA A 518 -5.27 -12.69 24.82
CA ALA A 518 -6.34 -11.71 24.78
C ALA A 518 -5.93 -10.45 24.00
N ALA A 519 -4.70 -9.96 24.21
CA ALA A 519 -4.17 -8.82 23.46
C ALA A 519 -4.06 -9.14 21.97
N VAL A 520 -3.59 -10.34 21.63
CA VAL A 520 -3.53 -10.86 20.26
C VAL A 520 -4.90 -10.86 19.60
N MET A 521 -5.92 -11.36 20.29
CA MET A 521 -7.29 -11.37 19.81
C MET A 521 -7.81 -9.95 19.54
N GLY A 522 -7.57 -9.01 20.48
CA GLY A 522 -7.96 -7.62 20.33
C GLY A 522 -7.28 -6.92 19.14
N VAL A 523 -5.96 -7.10 19.00
CA VAL A 523 -5.18 -6.53 17.88
C VAL A 523 -5.66 -7.10 16.55
N ALA A 524 -5.83 -8.42 16.45
CA ALA A 524 -6.32 -9.07 15.24
C ALA A 524 -7.74 -8.58 14.88
N TYR A 525 -8.62 -8.44 15.87
CA TYR A 525 -9.96 -7.93 15.66
C TYR A 525 -9.97 -6.50 15.10
N CYS A 526 -9.22 -5.58 15.74
CA CYS A 526 -9.14 -4.17 15.32
C CYS A 526 -8.40 -3.95 14.00
N CYS A 527 -7.37 -4.75 13.71
CA CYS A 527 -6.47 -4.50 12.58
C CYS A 527 -6.80 -5.35 11.36
N PHE A 528 -7.36 -6.56 11.53
CA PHE A 528 -7.57 -7.51 10.43
C PHE A 528 -9.05 -7.63 10.03
N GLY A 529 -9.97 -7.11 10.84
CA GLY A 529 -11.42 -7.21 10.64
C GLY A 529 -12.07 -6.21 9.69
N GLY A 530 -11.39 -5.14 9.24
CA GLY A 530 -11.95 -4.17 8.28
C GLY A 530 -11.20 -2.84 8.17
N ASP A 531 -11.84 -1.80 7.60
CA ASP A 531 -11.29 -0.46 7.36
C ASP A 531 -11.38 0.50 8.57
N GLY A 532 -11.17 -0.08 9.75
CA GLY A 532 -11.19 0.59 11.05
C GLY A 532 -10.16 1.71 11.24
N ARG A 533 -10.21 2.44 12.37
CA ARG A 533 -9.19 3.45 12.68
C ARG A 533 -7.83 2.80 12.91
N CYS A 534 -7.79 1.70 13.64
CA CYS A 534 -6.57 0.93 13.90
C CYS A 534 -5.98 0.38 12.59
N SER A 535 -6.81 -0.26 11.76
CA SER A 535 -6.40 -0.76 10.44
C SER A 535 -5.78 0.33 9.56
N ARG A 536 -6.37 1.53 9.53
CA ARG A 536 -5.82 2.69 8.80
C ARG A 536 -4.51 3.20 9.39
N ALA A 537 -4.39 3.27 10.72
CA ALA A 537 -3.16 3.70 11.39
C ALA A 537 -1.98 2.75 11.08
N PHE A 538 -2.21 1.44 11.16
CA PHE A 538 -1.21 0.43 10.80
C PHE A 538 -1.04 0.23 9.28
N SER A 539 -1.82 0.92 8.46
CA SER A 539 -1.64 0.95 7.00
C SER A 539 -0.78 2.13 6.53
N TRP A 540 -0.15 2.87 7.45
CA TRP A 540 0.76 3.96 7.15
C TRP A 540 2.00 3.46 6.37
N SER A 541 2.36 4.14 5.29
CA SER A 541 3.35 3.67 4.32
C SER A 541 4.72 3.35 4.92
N PRO A 542 5.35 4.22 5.76
CA PRO A 542 6.65 3.90 6.37
C PRO A 542 6.63 2.63 7.24
N LEU A 543 5.58 2.42 8.03
CA LEU A 543 5.43 1.19 8.81
C LEU A 543 5.31 -0.03 7.90
N ARG A 544 4.59 0.10 6.79
CA ARG A 544 4.46 -0.97 5.79
C ARG A 544 5.78 -1.26 5.09
N TRP A 545 6.60 -0.25 4.81
CA TRP A 545 7.92 -0.44 4.21
C TRP A 545 8.80 -1.29 5.13
N LEU A 546 8.88 -0.90 6.41
CA LEU A 546 9.58 -1.68 7.43
C LEU A 546 9.00 -3.09 7.58
N GLY A 547 7.67 -3.22 7.52
CA GLY A 547 6.97 -4.49 7.53
C GLY A 547 7.26 -5.40 6.34
N ASN A 548 7.42 -4.83 5.15
CA ASN A 548 7.74 -5.59 3.94
C ASN A 548 9.16 -6.15 4.00
N MET A 549 10.12 -5.38 4.52
CA MET A 549 11.50 -5.82 4.74
C MET A 549 11.75 -6.44 6.12
N SER A 550 10.70 -6.73 6.89
CA SER A 550 10.86 -7.10 8.30
C SER A 550 11.72 -8.36 8.48
N TYR A 551 11.74 -9.25 7.48
CA TYR A 551 12.55 -10.47 7.53
C TYR A 551 14.05 -10.15 7.43
N SER A 552 14.47 -9.42 6.40
CA SER A 552 15.82 -8.85 6.32
C SER A 552 16.20 -8.04 7.58
N PHE A 553 15.23 -7.33 8.16
CA PHE A 553 15.44 -6.61 9.42
C PHE A 553 15.75 -7.53 10.59
N TYR A 554 14.95 -8.58 10.81
CA TYR A 554 15.20 -9.54 11.88
C TYR A 554 16.55 -10.26 11.73
N LEU A 555 17.01 -10.50 10.50
CA LEU A 555 18.31 -11.13 10.25
C LEU A 555 19.51 -10.22 10.57
N THR A 556 19.40 -8.92 10.32
CA THR A 556 20.58 -8.02 10.34
C THR A 556 20.66 -7.08 11.54
N HIS A 557 19.53 -6.66 12.13
CA HIS A 557 19.55 -5.64 13.19
C HIS A 557 20.43 -6.02 14.40
N GLY A 558 20.40 -7.29 14.83
CA GLY A 558 21.23 -7.77 15.94
C GLY A 558 22.73 -7.70 15.64
N LEU A 559 23.10 -7.95 14.38
CA LEU A 559 24.49 -7.82 13.93
C LEU A 559 24.95 -6.36 13.97
N VAL A 560 24.13 -5.45 13.45
CA VAL A 560 24.40 -4.00 13.47
C VAL A 560 24.52 -3.48 14.90
N LEU A 561 23.59 -3.87 15.77
CA LEU A 561 23.62 -3.48 17.17
C LEU A 561 24.90 -3.97 17.86
N LYS A 562 25.31 -5.22 17.64
CA LYS A 562 26.55 -5.75 18.22
C LYS A 562 27.78 -5.01 17.68
N ALA A 563 27.85 -4.77 16.37
CA ALA A 563 28.95 -4.03 15.75
C ALA A 563 29.06 -2.60 16.31
N LEU A 564 27.94 -1.88 16.44
CA LEU A 564 27.93 -0.52 16.99
C LEU A 564 28.20 -0.50 18.50
N ALA A 565 27.77 -1.51 19.25
CA ALA A 565 28.12 -1.64 20.66
C ALA A 565 29.63 -1.84 20.85
N LEU A 566 30.26 -2.70 20.04
CA LEU A 566 31.72 -2.88 20.02
C LEU A 566 32.44 -1.61 19.56
N ALA A 567 31.93 -0.90 18.56
CA ALA A 567 32.51 0.38 18.15
C ALA A 567 32.42 1.41 19.28
N ALA A 568 31.32 1.46 20.03
CA ALA A 568 31.17 2.38 21.16
C ALA A 568 32.16 2.09 22.29
N THR A 569 32.48 0.81 22.57
CA THR A 569 33.49 0.45 23.58
C THR A 569 34.91 0.80 23.16
N VAL A 570 35.19 0.86 21.86
CA VAL A 570 36.50 1.26 21.32
C VAL A 570 36.63 2.77 21.19
N LEU A 571 35.60 3.45 20.67
CA LEU A 571 35.64 4.86 20.31
C LEU A 571 35.38 5.82 21.49
N VAL A 572 34.64 5.37 22.51
CA VAL A 572 34.29 6.20 23.68
C VAL A 572 35.04 5.68 24.91
N PRO A 573 36.00 6.45 25.47
CA PRO A 573 36.71 6.06 26.69
C PRO A 573 35.74 5.85 27.85
N ALA A 574 36.10 4.94 28.77
CA ALA A 574 35.20 4.50 29.84
C ALA A 574 34.71 5.66 30.73
N GLU A 575 35.56 6.66 31.02
CA GLU A 575 35.20 7.85 31.80
C GLU A 575 34.11 8.74 31.17
N PHE A 576 33.93 8.67 29.85
CA PHE A 576 32.93 9.48 29.13
C PHE A 576 31.63 8.73 28.85
N ARG A 577 31.53 7.45 29.21
CA ARG A 577 30.32 6.65 28.99
C ARG A 577 29.26 7.02 30.03
N GLY A 578 28.14 7.57 29.58
CA GLY A 578 27.02 7.92 30.44
C GLY A 578 25.68 7.88 29.71
N PRO A 579 24.58 8.34 30.35
CA PRO A 579 23.23 8.26 29.78
C PRO A 579 23.07 8.94 28.41
N TRP A 580 23.90 9.93 28.10
CA TRP A 580 23.90 10.58 26.78
C TRP A 580 24.21 9.59 25.64
N LEU A 581 25.09 8.62 25.89
CA LEU A 581 25.51 7.62 24.89
C LEU A 581 24.34 6.72 24.51
N PHE A 582 23.47 6.38 25.47
CA PHE A 582 22.23 5.67 25.20
C PHE A 582 21.34 6.43 24.21
N TRP A 583 21.07 7.71 24.48
CA TRP A 583 20.18 8.52 23.65
C TRP A 583 20.78 8.85 22.28
N ALA A 584 22.09 9.05 22.19
CA ALA A 584 22.80 9.25 20.94
C ALA A 584 22.84 7.97 20.09
N ALA A 585 23.06 6.81 20.71
CA ALA A 585 23.14 5.53 20.02
C ALA A 585 21.78 5.07 19.47
N LEU A 586 20.67 5.39 20.12
CA LEU A 586 19.34 4.93 19.71
C LEU A 586 18.99 5.23 18.24
N PRO A 587 19.01 6.49 17.75
CA PRO A 587 18.72 6.80 16.36
C PRO A 587 19.78 6.22 15.41
N VAL A 588 21.07 6.28 15.77
CA VAL A 588 22.18 5.76 14.94
C VAL A 588 22.01 4.26 14.71
N CYS A 589 21.77 3.50 15.78
CA CYS A 589 21.52 2.06 15.71
C CYS A 589 20.26 1.73 14.92
N TYR A 590 19.17 2.48 15.11
CA TYR A 590 17.91 2.21 14.41
C TYR A 590 18.03 2.46 12.91
N PHE A 591 18.55 3.63 12.50
CA PHE A 591 18.73 3.94 11.09
C PHE A 591 19.81 3.08 10.44
N GLY A 592 20.88 2.72 11.17
CA GLY A 592 21.86 1.74 10.74
C GLY A 592 21.21 0.39 10.44
N ALA A 593 20.39 -0.11 11.36
CA ALA A 593 19.64 -1.36 11.14
C ALA A 593 18.70 -1.25 9.94
N VAL A 594 17.95 -0.16 9.80
CA VAL A 594 17.06 0.08 8.63
C VAL A 594 17.85 0.09 7.31
N ALA A 595 19.02 0.73 7.27
CA ALA A 595 19.85 0.83 6.08
C ALA A 595 20.42 -0.53 5.65
N THR A 596 21.02 -1.29 6.56
CA THR A 596 21.56 -2.63 6.26
C THR A 596 20.45 -3.60 5.87
N SER A 597 19.29 -3.51 6.53
CA SER A 597 18.11 -4.31 6.20
C SER A 597 17.57 -3.98 4.82
N THR A 598 17.56 -2.70 4.44
CA THR A 598 17.15 -2.26 3.11
C THR A 598 18.09 -2.79 2.05
N ALA A 599 19.41 -2.76 2.29
CA ALA A 599 20.41 -3.29 1.37
C ALA A 599 20.21 -4.81 1.14
N LEU A 600 20.06 -5.58 2.22
CA LEU A 600 19.78 -7.01 2.14
C LEU A 600 18.43 -7.30 1.45
N PHE A 601 17.40 -6.53 1.77
CA PHE A 601 16.08 -6.67 1.17
C PHE A 601 16.11 -6.42 -0.34
N VAL A 602 16.72 -5.33 -0.80
CA VAL A 602 16.76 -4.98 -2.23
C VAL A 602 17.74 -5.87 -3.02
N GLY A 603 18.88 -6.20 -2.41
CA GLY A 603 19.93 -6.98 -3.05
C GLY A 603 19.60 -8.46 -3.16
N VAL A 604 18.94 -9.02 -2.14
CA VAL A 604 18.75 -10.47 -2.02
C VAL A 604 17.27 -10.83 -1.91
N GLU A 605 16.56 -10.38 -0.86
CA GLU A 605 15.21 -10.86 -0.55
C GLU A 605 14.22 -10.57 -1.69
N LYS A 606 14.15 -9.32 -2.15
CA LYS A 606 13.25 -8.87 -3.21
C LYS A 606 13.51 -9.56 -4.55
N ARG A 607 14.78 -9.83 -4.85
CA ARG A 607 15.18 -10.53 -6.08
C ARG A 607 14.89 -12.02 -5.90
N LEU A 608 15.67 -12.71 -5.09
CA LEU A 608 15.64 -14.18 -5.05
C LEU A 608 14.36 -14.75 -4.43
N SER A 609 13.82 -14.13 -3.39
CA SER A 609 12.66 -14.68 -2.65
C SER A 609 11.30 -14.27 -3.22
N PHE A 610 11.25 -13.23 -4.06
CA PHE A 610 10.01 -12.74 -4.66
C PHE A 610 9.97 -12.73 -6.19
N SER A 611 11.11 -12.73 -6.90
CA SER A 611 11.13 -12.67 -8.38
C SER A 611 11.06 -14.03 -9.09
N LEU A 612 11.30 -15.14 -8.38
CA LEU A 612 11.29 -16.49 -8.96
C LEU A 612 9.89 -16.96 -9.45
N ARG A 613 8.82 -16.18 -9.24
CA ARG A 613 7.46 -16.47 -9.76
C ARG A 613 6.65 -15.22 -10.07
N SER A 614 7.19 -14.36 -10.92
CA SER A 614 6.33 -13.65 -11.87
C SER A 614 6.15 -14.65 -13.02
N ASP A 615 4.93 -15.09 -13.34
CA ASP A 615 4.73 -15.86 -14.58
C ASP A 615 5.34 -15.06 -15.74
N PRO A 616 6.26 -15.64 -16.53
CA PRO A 616 6.75 -14.99 -17.72
C PRO A 616 5.67 -15.08 -18.81
N ALA A 617 5.38 -13.94 -19.44
CA ALA A 617 4.71 -13.80 -20.73
C ALA A 617 3.20 -14.11 -20.80
N VAL A 618 2.39 -13.08 -20.54
CA VAL A 618 1.54 -12.61 -21.64
C VAL A 618 2.37 -11.54 -22.34
N PRO A 619 2.70 -11.66 -23.64
CA PRO A 619 3.32 -10.56 -24.35
C PRO A 619 2.33 -9.40 -24.31
N HIS A 620 2.67 -8.31 -23.64
CA HIS A 620 2.04 -7.04 -23.95
C HIS A 620 2.49 -6.70 -25.37
N ASP A 621 1.62 -7.00 -26.33
CA ASP A 621 1.75 -6.44 -27.67
C ASP A 621 1.57 -4.92 -27.54
N ASP A 622 2.69 -4.21 -27.48
CA ASP A 622 2.76 -2.74 -27.44
C ASP A 622 2.18 -2.08 -28.71
N ARG A 623 1.56 -2.84 -29.63
CA ARG A 623 0.98 -2.33 -30.89
C ARG A 623 -0.54 -2.40 -30.98
N THR A 624 -1.23 -2.92 -29.97
CA THR A 624 -2.71 -2.98 -30.01
C THR A 624 -3.33 -2.50 -28.71
N CYS A 625 -4.12 -1.43 -28.81
CA CYS A 625 -5.00 -0.98 -27.74
C CYS A 625 -5.95 -2.15 -27.39
N PRO A 626 -6.07 -2.57 -26.11
CA PRO A 626 -7.01 -3.63 -25.75
C PRO A 626 -8.44 -3.21 -26.11
N ASP A 627 -9.21 -4.13 -26.67
CA ASP A 627 -10.59 -3.89 -27.12
C ASP A 627 -11.44 -3.44 -25.92
N VAL A 628 -11.80 -2.15 -25.86
CA VAL A 628 -12.49 -1.55 -24.71
C VAL A 628 -14.00 -1.84 -24.83
N THR A 629 -14.38 -3.09 -24.58
CA THR A 629 -15.78 -3.45 -24.31
C THR A 629 -16.00 -3.37 -22.80
N VAL A 630 -16.61 -2.28 -22.34
CA VAL A 630 -17.11 -2.20 -20.97
C VAL A 630 -18.43 -2.96 -20.93
N ASP A 631 -18.41 -4.18 -20.40
CA ASP A 631 -19.59 -5.00 -20.21
C ASP A 631 -20.60 -4.29 -19.26
N PRO A 632 -21.84 -4.04 -19.71
CA PRO A 632 -22.88 -3.45 -18.87
C PRO A 632 -23.24 -4.28 -17.62
N ALA A 633 -22.93 -5.58 -17.62
CA ALA A 633 -23.36 -6.50 -16.56
C ALA A 633 -22.59 -6.35 -15.23
N ASP A 634 -21.35 -5.83 -15.25
CA ASP A 634 -20.50 -5.75 -14.04
C ASP A 634 -20.75 -4.50 -13.17
N THR A 635 -21.85 -3.77 -13.41
CA THR A 635 -22.13 -2.49 -12.72
C THR A 635 -23.45 -2.43 -11.95
N VAL A 636 -24.05 -3.57 -11.63
CA VAL A 636 -25.18 -3.63 -10.69
C VAL A 636 -24.73 -4.36 -9.42
N LEU A 637 -24.38 -3.58 -8.40
CA LEU A 637 -24.39 -4.05 -7.02
C LEU A 637 -25.84 -4.41 -6.67
N ASP A 638 -26.11 -5.70 -6.55
CA ASP A 638 -27.33 -6.27 -5.99
C ASP A 638 -27.37 -5.93 -4.49
N ILE A 639 -28.17 -4.92 -4.12
CA ILE A 639 -28.36 -4.47 -2.72
C ILE A 639 -29.49 -5.27 -2.05
N ASP A 640 -29.96 -6.40 -2.61
CA ASP A 640 -31.09 -7.14 -2.04
C ASP A 640 -30.90 -8.66 -1.88
N ALA A 641 -29.68 -9.07 -1.51
CA ALA A 641 -29.39 -10.45 -1.08
C ALA A 641 -29.88 -10.74 0.36
N SER A 642 -31.11 -10.37 0.69
CA SER A 642 -31.77 -10.76 1.96
C SER A 642 -33.17 -11.37 1.80
N GLN A 643 -33.68 -11.58 0.58
CA GLN A 643 -35.04 -12.13 0.37
C GLN A 643 -35.14 -13.40 -0.51
N ARG A 644 -34.03 -14.04 -0.91
CA ARG A 644 -34.05 -15.28 -1.72
C ARG A 644 -33.82 -16.59 -0.97
N THR A 645 -34.19 -16.66 0.31
CA THR A 645 -34.30 -17.93 1.07
C THR A 645 -35.74 -18.24 1.49
N ALA A 646 -36.72 -17.91 0.65
CA ALA A 646 -38.10 -18.35 0.81
C ALA A 646 -38.82 -18.37 -0.55
N ARG A 647 -38.50 -19.36 -1.39
CA ARG A 647 -39.30 -19.88 -2.53
C ARG A 647 -38.42 -20.78 -3.40
N MET A 648 -38.09 -21.97 -2.90
CA MET A 648 -37.75 -23.14 -3.72
C MET A 648 -38.04 -24.40 -2.89
N THR A 649 -39.32 -24.64 -2.66
CA THR A 649 -39.92 -25.96 -2.44
C THR A 649 -41.05 -26.06 -3.44
N GLU A 650 -41.18 -27.23 -4.08
CA GLU A 650 -41.88 -27.51 -5.36
C GLU A 650 -40.97 -27.23 -6.56
N GLY A 651 -40.51 -28.19 -7.35
CA GLY A 651 -40.91 -29.57 -7.57
C GLY A 651 -40.79 -29.82 -9.08
N ASN A 652 -39.97 -30.80 -9.47
CA ASN A 652 -40.21 -31.84 -10.47
C ASN A 652 -38.91 -32.21 -11.24
N PRO A 653 -38.64 -33.50 -11.49
CA PRO A 653 -37.37 -34.04 -11.95
C PRO A 653 -37.35 -34.32 -13.47
N ALA A 654 -36.24 -34.93 -13.91
CA ALA A 654 -35.93 -35.47 -15.25
C ALA A 654 -35.36 -34.42 -16.23
N PHE A 655 -34.31 -34.67 -17.02
CA PHE A 655 -34.00 -35.85 -17.84
C PHE A 655 -32.50 -35.84 -18.19
N ARG A 656 -31.88 -37.03 -18.15
CA ARG A 656 -30.62 -37.51 -18.77
C ARG A 656 -29.28 -36.89 -18.40
#